data_AF-A0A948XR67-F1
#
_entry.id   AF-A0A948XR67-F1
#
_cell.length_a   1.000
_cell.length_b   1.000
_cell.length_c   1.000
_cell.angle_alpha   90.00
_cell.angle_beta   90.00
_cell.angle_gamma   90.00
#
_symmetry.space_group_name_H-M   'P 1'
#
loop_
_entity.id
_entity.type
_entity.pdbx_description
1 polymer ?
#
loop_
_entity_poly.entity_id
_entity_poly.type
_entity_poly.pdbx_seq_one_letter_code
_entity_poly.pdbx_strand_id
1 'polypeptide(L)'
;MKKIFSLTTIISIIAIVFSAFIQNVKASTSPLQISPFHGNGNSPCGVFYAPTPYSFSYNGGTVWLSNLSNGTGNIYTDDKIDIEVTQPDGAKTIFSHDYGNGETIIPTAPQDVTNLFKTGTNSVKVTMTDLHAPYCNSSEYWLVETTNGGGTLPAKPNILPRSAWKGDNSGAINSQTANHIVIHHTATSNIPFGTGTLLRELWESIRLDPVKAVIGTLDLTDALNAKGDYASIRGTWAGEIFLAWIDHKFIRQNYNDIGYHYLVDPNGTIYEGRWKGSLGENADNLGAAVSEANTGVVSIAVLGKYGSDGKSAFMDTQDGGIAKPTNASINSLKSLVDWLAGKYGINKIGQYQIQQFVGVERSCELSPELCYVNNIAGHRDFPAKTKTSSTECPGDIYNYLATLRGTSSAMPGGTMPTYTKPTGLLFGGFSPIVLGVVDPTGKRIGIDPATSQYVNNVPGGTHGAFGNLFDPEPETATSNSYAVHIPTTISGVYKIDVVGTGTGNFYLGTEALDTAKARVMKGTTDDGQKDNYQLIFSTVNPSSLELFHDTTLPVTTGTMTCSRDMNGVCRSAATVSLTATDAGTNGDQASGVAKVECSYDNKITWQQCGDATGGQIVFNKNGKTSFYYRSTDRVENVEASKYSGIIDVEQFLSIADTAFNTNYATGLQTSGILHSNGSMSFKYNTTVALDILTYVGTFTQSGNTTFTYNSKTKVTQKNPIPSYSLSYYKSKCPNYKGPLTIKDTSPVYNKCMYVTGDVTLKATSPTGKLTIISEGYIKDYNNGASLQAWDTTNGILFYSAKGYSASTNQSTYTGVIYTPTSKIDGGFSNTTLYGGLYSKTVGFSSSTSLKAYQAAGFLETTYNLPL
;
A
#
# COMPACT_ATOMS: atom_id res chain seq x y z
N MET A 1 -40.46 82.69 -37.63
CA MET A 1 -40.44 82.39 -36.18
C MET A 1 -39.69 81.07 -35.97
N LYS A 2 -38.90 80.93 -34.89
CA LYS A 2 -38.34 79.68 -34.28
C LYS A 2 -37.49 78.70 -35.14
N LYS A 3 -36.39 78.22 -34.50
CA LYS A 3 -35.56 77.01 -34.74
C LYS A 3 -34.58 76.98 -35.94
N ILE A 4 -33.42 76.30 -35.89
CA ILE A 4 -32.43 76.08 -34.79
C ILE A 4 -31.06 75.54 -35.33
N PHE A 5 -29.94 75.89 -34.68
CA PHE A 5 -28.54 75.34 -34.74
C PHE A 5 -27.77 75.10 -36.09
N SER A 6 -26.83 76.02 -36.36
CA SER A 6 -25.35 75.85 -36.52
C SER A 6 -24.69 74.67 -37.27
N LEU A 7 -23.85 75.02 -38.26
CA LEU A 7 -22.48 74.47 -38.46
C LEU A 7 -21.59 75.50 -39.22
N THR A 8 -20.26 75.45 -39.12
CA THR A 8 -19.32 76.44 -39.72
C THR A 8 -18.17 75.80 -40.51
N THR A 9 -17.88 76.28 -41.73
CA THR A 9 -16.86 75.69 -42.64
C THR A 9 -16.43 76.65 -43.78
N ILE A 10 -15.12 76.98 -43.86
CA ILE A 10 -14.30 77.39 -45.07
C ILE A 10 -14.72 78.70 -45.80
N ILE A 11 -13.86 79.70 -46.05
CA ILE A 11 -12.96 80.02 -47.21
C ILE A 11 -12.16 81.32 -46.81
N SER A 12 -11.01 81.78 -47.35
CA SER A 12 -9.68 81.28 -47.78
C SER A 12 -8.86 82.48 -48.38
N ILE A 13 -7.51 82.39 -48.51
CA ILE A 13 -6.58 83.34 -49.22
C ILE A 13 -6.47 84.73 -48.50
N ILE A 14 -5.35 85.49 -48.32
CA ILE A 14 -3.98 85.68 -48.91
C ILE A 14 -3.01 86.03 -47.72
N ALA A 15 -1.71 85.72 -47.57
CA ALA A 15 -0.61 85.02 -48.28
C ALA A 15 0.53 85.87 -48.92
N ILE A 16 1.81 85.49 -48.68
CA ILE A 16 3.08 85.98 -49.35
C ILE A 16 3.50 87.43 -48.93
N VAL A 17 4.76 87.87 -48.70
CA VAL A 17 6.15 87.40 -48.97
C VAL A 17 7.06 87.49 -47.71
N PHE A 18 7.81 86.42 -47.40
CA PHE A 18 9.28 86.47 -47.21
C PHE A 18 9.82 85.03 -47.13
N SER A 19 10.71 84.66 -48.05
CA SER A 19 11.17 83.28 -48.22
C SER A 19 12.68 83.23 -48.41
N ALA A 20 13.35 82.36 -47.67
CA ALA A 20 14.74 81.97 -47.91
C ALA A 20 14.94 80.51 -47.46
N PHE A 21 15.29 79.66 -48.41
CA PHE A 21 15.91 78.33 -48.26
C PHE A 21 15.59 77.50 -46.99
N ILE A 22 14.58 76.65 -47.10
CA ILE A 22 14.71 75.24 -46.68
C ILE A 22 14.43 74.39 -47.92
N GLN A 23 15.37 73.54 -48.32
CA GLN A 23 15.10 72.53 -49.36
C GLN A 23 14.20 71.44 -48.79
N ASN A 24 13.25 70.93 -49.59
CA ASN A 24 12.35 69.86 -49.17
C ASN A 24 13.12 68.57 -48.87
N VAL A 25 13.50 68.36 -47.60
CA VAL A 25 13.86 67.04 -47.09
C VAL A 25 12.59 66.18 -47.16
N LYS A 26 12.55 65.25 -48.12
CA LYS A 26 11.55 64.18 -48.10
C LYS A 26 11.69 63.45 -46.76
N ALA A 27 10.60 63.36 -46.00
CA ALA A 27 10.54 62.37 -44.93
C ALA A 27 10.75 60.98 -45.54
N SER A 28 11.68 60.21 -45.00
CA SER A 28 11.93 58.85 -45.45
C SER A 28 11.08 57.89 -44.64
N THR A 29 10.48 56.91 -45.33
CA THR A 29 9.68 55.83 -44.74
C THR A 29 10.49 54.55 -44.73
N SER A 30 10.12 53.60 -43.85
CA SER A 30 10.68 52.24 -43.91
C SER A 30 10.53 51.63 -45.33
N PRO A 31 11.54 50.89 -45.84
CA PRO A 31 12.86 50.67 -45.26
C PRO A 31 13.83 51.84 -45.54
N LEU A 32 14.57 52.28 -44.51
CA LEU A 32 15.56 53.35 -44.63
C LEU A 32 16.98 52.75 -44.72
N GLN A 33 17.64 52.91 -45.86
CA GLN A 33 19.07 52.67 -45.95
C GLN A 33 19.81 53.78 -45.18
N ILE A 34 20.66 53.40 -44.24
CA ILE A 34 21.50 54.31 -43.45
C ILE A 34 22.98 54.24 -43.80
N SER A 35 23.42 53.20 -44.54
CA SER A 35 24.69 53.17 -45.25
C SER A 35 24.62 52.23 -46.47
N PRO A 36 25.12 52.64 -47.65
CA PRO A 36 25.15 51.81 -48.85
C PRO A 36 26.35 50.85 -48.86
N PHE A 37 26.28 49.81 -49.70
CA PHE A 37 27.40 48.88 -49.90
C PHE A 37 28.65 49.60 -50.42
N HIS A 38 29.80 49.29 -49.82
CA HIS A 38 31.11 49.67 -50.35
C HIS A 38 31.94 48.42 -50.62
N GLY A 39 32.28 48.18 -51.89
CA GLY A 39 33.10 47.06 -52.31
C GLY A 39 33.85 47.31 -53.62
N ASN A 40 35.09 46.83 -53.67
CA ASN A 40 36.00 46.82 -54.83
C ASN A 40 36.38 48.18 -55.46
N GLY A 41 37.42 48.82 -54.91
CA GLY A 41 38.41 49.53 -55.75
C GLY A 41 38.87 50.91 -55.28
N ASN A 42 40.12 50.99 -54.82
CA ASN A 42 41.07 52.13 -54.83
C ASN A 42 40.57 53.57 -54.53
N SER A 43 39.41 53.76 -53.91
CA SER A 43 39.07 55.01 -53.24
C SER A 43 39.90 55.13 -51.95
N PRO A 44 40.33 56.33 -51.50
CA PRO A 44 40.98 56.46 -50.21
C PRO A 44 40.02 56.05 -49.09
N CYS A 45 40.31 54.94 -48.39
CA CYS A 45 39.54 54.54 -47.21
C CYS A 45 39.77 55.60 -46.13
N GLY A 46 38.73 56.36 -45.81
CA GLY A 46 38.88 57.59 -45.05
C GLY A 46 37.56 58.23 -44.67
N VAL A 47 37.31 58.25 -43.35
CA VAL A 47 36.27 59.03 -42.66
C VAL A 47 34.86 58.87 -43.26
N PHE A 48 34.11 57.90 -42.76
CA PHE A 48 32.67 57.81 -42.98
C PHE A 48 31.99 59.12 -42.51
N TYR A 49 31.63 59.99 -43.47
CA TYR A 49 31.00 61.26 -43.16
C TYR A 49 29.67 61.01 -42.44
N ALA A 50 29.49 61.65 -41.29
CA ALA A 50 28.18 61.73 -40.65
C ALA A 50 27.20 62.38 -41.65
N PRO A 51 26.18 61.64 -42.14
CA PRO A 51 25.31 62.14 -43.19
C PRO A 51 24.46 63.29 -42.67
N THR A 52 23.93 64.10 -43.58
CA THR A 52 22.88 65.08 -43.26
C THR A 52 21.73 64.36 -42.55
N PRO A 53 21.29 64.80 -41.35
CA PRO A 53 20.34 64.05 -40.53
C PRO A 53 19.08 63.64 -41.31
N TYR A 54 18.79 62.33 -41.31
CA TYR A 54 17.63 61.78 -42.00
C TYR A 54 16.39 61.87 -41.10
N SER A 55 15.22 62.07 -41.70
CA SER A 55 13.94 62.01 -40.99
C SER A 55 13.27 60.67 -41.24
N PHE A 56 13.10 59.88 -40.19
CA PHE A 56 12.46 58.56 -40.19
C PHE A 56 11.12 58.62 -39.44
N SER A 57 10.02 58.44 -40.15
CA SER A 57 8.69 58.39 -39.54
C SER A 57 8.41 56.99 -39.00
N TYR A 58 8.45 56.82 -37.67
CA TYR A 58 8.12 55.57 -36.99
C TYR A 58 6.68 55.61 -36.50
N ASN A 59 5.88 54.60 -36.86
CA ASN A 59 4.45 54.56 -36.55
C ASN A 59 4.10 53.64 -35.37
N GLY A 60 5.09 52.88 -34.87
CA GLY A 60 4.90 51.80 -33.91
C GLY A 60 5.14 50.44 -34.57
N GLY A 61 5.94 49.58 -33.93
CA GLY A 61 6.32 48.28 -34.46
C GLY A 61 7.68 47.84 -33.90
N THR A 62 8.38 46.93 -34.58
CA THR A 62 9.80 46.65 -34.32
C THR A 62 10.67 47.26 -35.41
N VAL A 63 11.77 47.91 -35.02
CA VAL A 63 12.77 48.48 -35.94
C VAL A 63 14.05 47.67 -35.84
N TRP A 64 14.46 47.05 -36.94
CA TRP A 64 15.65 46.20 -37.01
C TRP A 64 16.78 46.88 -37.79
N LEU A 65 18.01 46.72 -37.28
CA LEU A 65 19.25 47.00 -37.98
C LEU A 65 19.69 45.73 -38.72
N SER A 66 19.87 45.81 -40.04
CA SER A 66 20.11 44.63 -40.89
C SER A 66 20.86 44.98 -42.19
N ASN A 67 21.36 43.97 -42.91
CA ASN A 67 22.05 44.14 -44.18
C ASN A 67 21.09 44.28 -45.38
N LEU A 68 19.88 43.72 -45.32
CA LEU A 68 18.92 43.77 -46.42
C LEU A 68 17.69 44.60 -46.06
N SER A 69 17.17 45.35 -47.04
CA SER A 69 16.01 46.25 -46.93
C SER A 69 14.68 45.59 -46.51
N ASN A 70 14.65 44.27 -46.35
CA ASN A 70 13.52 43.50 -45.82
C ASN A 70 13.63 43.17 -44.31
N GLY A 71 14.72 43.56 -43.64
CA GLY A 71 14.99 43.24 -42.23
C GLY A 71 15.81 41.97 -42.00
N THR A 72 16.44 41.42 -43.05
CA THR A 72 17.20 40.16 -42.98
C THR A 72 18.67 40.35 -43.41
N GLY A 73 19.44 39.25 -43.38
CA GLY A 73 20.85 39.25 -43.77
C GLY A 73 21.78 39.73 -42.66
N ASN A 74 22.83 38.96 -42.40
CA ASN A 74 23.84 39.30 -41.40
C ASN A 74 24.62 40.55 -41.84
N ILE A 75 25.04 41.35 -40.87
CA ILE A 75 25.95 42.49 -41.03
C ILE A 75 27.38 41.92 -41.13
N TYR A 76 28.17 42.47 -42.06
CA TYR A 76 29.55 42.06 -42.32
C TYR A 76 30.44 43.30 -42.32
N THR A 77 31.25 43.46 -41.27
CA THR A 77 32.24 44.52 -41.08
C THR A 77 33.10 44.18 -39.87
N ASP A 78 34.24 44.85 -39.73
CA ASP A 78 35.16 44.87 -38.59
C ASP A 78 35.27 46.27 -37.94
N ASP A 79 34.38 47.19 -38.33
CA ASP A 79 34.29 48.57 -37.83
C ASP A 79 33.20 48.76 -36.76
N LYS A 80 33.08 49.99 -36.23
CA LYS A 80 32.08 50.38 -35.24
C LYS A 80 31.03 51.33 -35.81
N ILE A 81 29.76 51.10 -35.47
CA ILE A 81 28.62 51.97 -35.79
C ILE A 81 28.04 52.63 -34.53
N ASP A 82 27.69 53.92 -34.65
CA ASP A 82 26.87 54.67 -33.71
C ASP A 82 25.63 55.21 -34.42
N ILE A 83 24.44 54.97 -33.87
CA ILE A 83 23.16 55.47 -34.37
C ILE A 83 22.54 56.37 -33.30
N GLU A 84 22.65 57.69 -33.48
CA GLU A 84 21.97 58.69 -32.66
C GLU A 84 20.57 58.95 -33.22
N VAL A 85 19.54 58.77 -32.38
CA VAL A 85 18.14 59.05 -32.72
C VAL A 85 17.62 60.17 -31.82
N THR A 86 17.29 61.30 -32.43
CA THR A 86 16.54 62.39 -31.78
C THR A 86 15.05 62.13 -31.99
N GLN A 87 14.35 61.86 -30.90
CA GLN A 87 12.93 61.49 -30.85
C GLN A 87 12.02 62.72 -31.02
N PRO A 88 10.71 62.56 -31.31
CA PRO A 88 9.79 63.68 -31.57
C PRO A 88 9.59 64.64 -30.38
N ASP A 89 9.95 64.23 -29.16
CA ASP A 89 9.96 65.05 -27.94
C ASP A 89 11.31 65.75 -27.68
N GLY A 90 12.27 65.61 -28.59
CA GLY A 90 13.62 66.17 -28.48
C GLY A 90 14.59 65.32 -27.65
N ALA A 91 14.15 64.20 -27.06
CA ALA A 91 15.05 63.30 -26.36
C ALA A 91 16.02 62.61 -27.33
N LYS A 92 17.28 62.44 -26.93
CA LYS A 92 18.28 61.70 -27.70
C LYS A 92 18.51 60.32 -27.11
N THR A 93 18.57 59.31 -27.98
CA THR A 93 19.07 57.96 -27.66
C THR A 93 20.20 57.62 -28.61
N ILE A 94 21.09 56.70 -28.19
CA ILE A 94 22.23 56.26 -29.00
C ILE A 94 22.32 54.73 -28.89
N PHE A 95 22.39 54.06 -30.03
CA PHE A 95 22.89 52.69 -30.14
C PHE A 95 24.36 52.72 -30.59
N SER A 96 25.17 51.84 -30.04
CA SER A 96 26.60 51.74 -30.34
C SER A 96 27.00 50.27 -30.39
N HIS A 97 27.65 49.85 -31.48
CA HIS A 97 28.13 48.47 -31.63
C HIS A 97 29.46 48.44 -32.37
N ASP A 98 30.40 47.70 -31.81
CA ASP A 98 31.72 47.43 -32.36
C ASP A 98 31.71 46.00 -32.91
N TYR A 99 31.89 45.85 -34.23
CA TYR A 99 31.96 44.54 -34.88
C TYR A 99 33.41 44.01 -34.96
N GLY A 100 34.40 44.80 -34.53
CA GLY A 100 35.81 44.53 -34.67
C GLY A 100 36.34 43.45 -33.72
N ASN A 101 36.34 42.19 -34.18
CA ASN A 101 36.94 41.07 -33.46
C ASN A 101 38.34 40.71 -34.00
N GLY A 102 39.30 41.64 -33.85
CA GLY A 102 40.72 41.41 -34.14
C GLY A 102 41.00 40.93 -35.57
N GLU A 103 40.81 41.81 -36.55
CA GLU A 103 40.97 41.53 -38.00
C GLU A 103 40.03 40.44 -38.59
N THR A 104 39.11 39.87 -37.80
CA THR A 104 38.17 38.84 -38.27
C THR A 104 36.74 39.38 -38.36
N ILE A 105 36.23 39.57 -39.58
CA ILE A 105 34.82 39.88 -39.83
C ILE A 105 33.95 38.68 -39.45
N ILE A 106 33.16 38.82 -38.38
CA ILE A 106 32.17 37.82 -37.94
C ILE A 106 30.78 38.20 -38.50
N PRO A 107 30.05 37.27 -39.15
CA PRO A 107 28.69 37.54 -39.66
C PRO A 107 27.68 37.73 -38.52
N THR A 108 27.41 38.97 -38.11
CA THR A 108 26.50 39.26 -37.01
C THR A 108 25.04 39.32 -37.49
N ALA A 109 24.14 38.59 -36.83
CA ALA A 109 22.71 38.57 -37.17
C ALA A 109 22.07 39.97 -37.01
N PRO A 110 20.92 40.25 -37.68
CA PRO A 110 20.14 41.47 -37.46
C PRO A 110 19.89 41.78 -35.98
N GLN A 111 19.83 43.07 -35.64
CA GLN A 111 19.77 43.55 -34.26
C GLN A 111 18.52 44.41 -34.02
N ASP A 112 17.80 44.17 -32.92
CA ASP A 112 16.64 44.96 -32.53
C ASP A 112 17.10 46.31 -31.95
N VAL A 113 16.70 47.40 -32.61
CA VAL A 113 16.99 48.79 -32.23
C VAL A 113 15.71 49.59 -31.94
N THR A 114 14.57 48.91 -31.74
CA THR A 114 13.24 49.51 -31.54
C THR A 114 13.22 50.56 -30.43
N ASN A 115 13.94 50.31 -29.33
CA ASN A 115 13.98 51.17 -28.14
C ASN A 115 14.58 52.57 -28.38
N LEU A 116 15.20 52.83 -29.54
CA LEU A 116 15.69 54.16 -29.92
C LEU A 116 14.58 55.09 -30.44
N PHE A 117 13.42 54.55 -30.85
CA PHE A 117 12.41 55.28 -31.61
C PHE A 117 11.12 55.55 -30.80
N LYS A 118 10.46 56.67 -31.07
CA LYS A 118 9.13 57.02 -30.54
C LYS A 118 8.18 57.43 -31.65
N THR A 119 6.88 57.15 -31.48
CA THR A 119 5.86 57.35 -32.53
C THR A 119 5.85 58.80 -33.02
N GLY A 120 6.05 59.00 -34.33
CA GLY A 120 6.25 60.29 -34.97
C GLY A 120 7.52 60.34 -35.82
N THR A 121 7.92 61.56 -36.22
CA THR A 121 9.14 61.77 -37.01
C THR A 121 10.37 61.84 -36.11
N ASN A 122 11.21 60.83 -36.16
CA ASN A 122 12.50 60.77 -35.49
C ASN A 122 13.57 61.31 -36.45
N SER A 123 14.59 62.02 -35.94
CA SER A 123 15.76 62.40 -36.74
C SER A 123 16.94 61.48 -36.40
N VAL A 124 17.45 60.79 -37.41
CA VAL A 124 18.52 59.79 -37.29
C VAL A 124 19.81 60.36 -37.84
N LYS A 125 20.87 60.28 -37.03
CA LYS A 125 22.25 60.58 -37.41
C LYS A 125 23.09 59.34 -37.15
N VAL A 126 23.76 58.83 -38.19
CA VAL A 126 24.70 57.72 -38.07
C VAL A 126 26.13 58.23 -38.06
N THR A 127 27.01 57.57 -37.34
CA THR A 127 28.47 57.75 -37.42
C THR A 127 29.08 56.36 -37.52
N MET A 128 30.02 56.16 -38.44
CA MET A 128 30.80 54.93 -38.55
C MET A 128 32.26 55.27 -38.27
N THR A 129 32.94 54.39 -37.53
CA THR A 129 34.32 54.57 -37.10
C THR A 129 35.14 53.42 -37.66
N ASP A 130 36.07 53.74 -38.57
CA ASP A 130 37.13 52.84 -39.01
C ASP A 130 37.98 52.44 -37.79
N LEU A 131 38.05 51.14 -37.51
CA LEU A 131 38.86 50.57 -36.43
C LEU A 131 40.00 49.67 -36.95
N HIS A 132 39.86 49.11 -38.15
CA HIS A 132 40.72 48.02 -38.65
C HIS A 132 41.18 48.21 -40.11
N ALA A 133 41.59 49.43 -40.49
CA ALA A 133 42.35 49.64 -41.73
C ALA A 133 43.50 48.61 -41.89
N PRO A 134 43.58 47.89 -43.04
CA PRO A 134 43.16 48.33 -44.36
C PRO A 134 41.97 47.56 -44.99
N TYR A 135 41.15 46.83 -44.22
CA TYR A 135 40.12 45.94 -44.78
C TYR A 135 38.82 46.66 -45.19
N CYS A 136 38.83 47.40 -46.32
CA CYS A 136 37.71 48.26 -46.72
C CYS A 136 36.48 47.50 -47.33
N ASN A 137 35.87 46.58 -46.57
CA ASN A 137 34.67 45.82 -46.94
C ASN A 137 33.56 45.99 -45.88
N SER A 138 32.48 46.70 -46.21
CA SER A 138 31.29 46.79 -45.35
C SER A 138 30.01 46.39 -46.07
N SER A 139 29.15 45.65 -45.36
CA SER A 139 27.78 45.38 -45.80
C SER A 139 26.94 46.66 -45.88
N GLU A 140 25.77 46.58 -46.51
CA GLU A 140 24.79 47.66 -46.34
C GLU A 140 24.27 47.69 -44.89
N TYR A 141 23.65 48.82 -44.54
CA TYR A 141 22.92 48.96 -43.29
C TYR A 141 21.55 49.58 -43.55
N TRP A 142 20.51 48.87 -43.12
CA TRP A 142 19.11 49.24 -43.25
C TRP A 142 18.43 49.25 -41.89
N LEU A 143 17.67 50.31 -41.63
CA LEU A 143 16.66 50.39 -40.58
C LEU A 143 15.29 50.04 -41.19
N VAL A 144 14.69 48.95 -40.71
CA VAL A 144 13.45 48.41 -41.27
C VAL A 144 12.38 48.26 -40.19
N GLU A 145 11.26 48.98 -40.34
CA GLU A 145 9.99 48.59 -39.71
C GLU A 145 9.46 47.35 -40.45
N THR A 146 9.51 46.19 -39.80
CA THR A 146 8.99 44.92 -40.33
C THR A 146 8.49 44.04 -39.21
N THR A 147 7.46 43.23 -39.50
CA THR A 147 6.94 42.16 -38.65
C THR A 147 7.24 40.77 -39.19
N ASN A 148 7.89 40.66 -40.36
CA ASN A 148 8.06 39.39 -41.09
C ASN A 148 9.52 39.22 -41.57
N GLY A 149 10.39 38.82 -40.62
CA GLY A 149 11.79 38.48 -40.86
C GLY A 149 12.75 39.67 -40.66
N GLY A 150 13.93 39.49 -40.06
CA GLY A 150 14.52 38.26 -39.54
C GLY A 150 14.41 38.10 -38.02
N GLY A 151 13.47 37.27 -37.55
CA GLY A 151 13.54 36.64 -36.23
C GLY A 151 13.38 37.54 -35.00
N THR A 152 12.12 37.80 -34.61
CA THR A 152 11.83 37.72 -33.17
C THR A 152 12.25 36.32 -32.70
N LEU A 153 13.16 36.25 -31.72
CA LEU A 153 13.56 34.99 -31.10
C LEU A 153 12.29 34.26 -30.64
N PRO A 154 11.96 33.05 -31.17
CA PRO A 154 10.70 32.40 -30.86
C PRO A 154 10.57 32.24 -29.35
N ALA A 155 9.43 32.64 -28.79
CA ALA A 155 9.31 32.86 -27.36
C ALA A 155 9.79 31.65 -26.55
N LYS A 156 10.79 31.86 -25.69
CA LYS A 156 11.41 30.81 -24.88
C LYS A 156 10.33 30.00 -24.16
N PRO A 157 10.19 28.69 -24.44
CA PRO A 157 9.15 27.90 -23.82
C PRO A 157 9.42 27.74 -22.32
N ASN A 158 8.37 27.46 -21.55
CA ASN A 158 8.51 27.20 -20.12
C ASN A 158 9.30 25.90 -19.90
N ILE A 159 10.56 26.03 -19.53
CA ILE A 159 11.49 24.95 -19.21
C ILE A 159 11.56 24.85 -17.69
N LEU A 160 11.14 23.71 -17.13
CA LEU A 160 11.30 23.45 -15.71
C LEU A 160 12.78 23.15 -15.38
N PRO A 161 13.38 23.81 -14.38
CA PRO A 161 14.79 23.63 -14.04
C PRO A 161 15.05 22.26 -13.39
N ARG A 162 16.33 21.85 -13.30
CA ARG A 162 16.73 20.57 -12.66
C ARG A 162 16.15 20.33 -11.27
N SER A 163 15.92 21.39 -10.48
CA SER A 163 15.31 21.30 -9.15
C SER A 163 13.84 20.82 -9.17
N ALA A 164 13.12 20.95 -10.29
CA ALA A 164 11.76 20.44 -10.45
C ALA A 164 11.72 18.90 -10.54
N TRP A 165 12.81 18.25 -10.99
CA TRP A 165 12.97 16.80 -11.00
C TRP A 165 14.06 16.28 -10.07
N LYS A 166 14.56 17.13 -9.15
CA LYS A 166 15.54 16.78 -8.10
C LYS A 166 16.92 16.33 -8.64
N GLY A 167 17.28 16.77 -9.84
CA GLY A 167 18.63 16.61 -10.40
C GLY A 167 19.66 17.46 -9.63
N ASP A 168 20.85 16.92 -9.40
CA ASP A 168 21.94 17.68 -8.76
C ASP A 168 22.67 18.62 -9.75
N ASN A 169 23.52 19.52 -9.23
CA ASN A 169 24.31 20.43 -10.05
C ASN A 169 25.73 19.88 -10.27
N SER A 170 25.85 18.71 -10.90
CA SER A 170 27.14 18.09 -11.20
C SER A 170 27.27 17.63 -12.66
N GLY A 171 28.51 17.71 -13.15
CA GLY A 171 28.89 17.42 -14.53
C GLY A 171 30.10 18.27 -14.92
N ALA A 172 31.01 17.74 -15.73
CA ALA A 172 32.07 18.56 -16.32
C ALA A 172 31.46 19.58 -17.30
N ILE A 173 31.90 20.83 -17.26
CA ILE A 173 31.37 21.92 -18.09
C ILE A 173 32.35 22.18 -19.23
N ASN A 174 31.94 21.90 -20.46
CA ASN A 174 32.62 22.31 -21.69
C ASN A 174 31.63 23.15 -22.49
N SER A 175 31.91 24.45 -22.62
CA SER A 175 31.03 25.38 -23.34
C SER A 175 31.06 25.10 -24.84
N GLN A 176 29.89 25.03 -25.48
CA GLN A 176 29.77 24.95 -26.92
C GLN A 176 28.62 25.81 -27.46
N THR A 177 28.83 26.37 -28.65
CA THR A 177 27.76 26.94 -29.47
C THR A 177 27.11 25.82 -30.27
N ALA A 178 25.80 25.64 -30.14
CA ALA A 178 25.09 24.63 -30.91
C ALA A 178 24.99 25.02 -32.38
N ASN A 179 25.16 24.06 -33.28
CA ASN A 179 24.93 24.25 -34.72
C ASN A 179 23.96 23.19 -35.31
N HIS A 180 23.58 22.17 -34.53
CA HIS A 180 22.50 21.24 -34.88
C HIS A 180 21.78 20.66 -33.65
N ILE A 181 20.56 20.17 -33.85
CA ILE A 181 19.66 19.62 -32.81
C ILE A 181 19.34 18.17 -33.15
N VAL A 182 19.50 17.28 -32.17
CA VAL A 182 19.23 15.84 -32.32
C VAL A 182 18.06 15.41 -31.44
N ILE A 183 17.09 14.74 -32.06
CA ILE A 183 15.86 14.26 -31.44
C ILE A 183 16.00 12.78 -31.07
N HIS A 184 15.67 12.50 -29.82
CA HIS A 184 15.69 11.18 -29.19
C HIS A 184 14.29 10.82 -28.67
N HIS A 185 14.05 9.52 -28.46
CA HIS A 185 13.12 9.04 -27.44
C HIS A 185 13.91 8.51 -26.25
N THR A 186 13.27 8.26 -25.11
CA THR A 186 13.93 7.56 -23.98
C THR A 186 13.85 6.04 -24.06
N ALA A 187 12.99 5.48 -24.93
CA ALA A 187 12.62 4.07 -25.00
C ALA A 187 11.96 3.49 -23.72
N THR A 188 11.68 4.33 -22.72
CA THR A 188 10.90 3.98 -21.52
C THR A 188 9.40 3.92 -21.83
N SER A 189 8.57 3.45 -20.89
CA SER A 189 7.10 3.51 -21.02
C SER A 189 6.57 4.92 -21.32
N ASN A 190 5.40 4.97 -21.96
CA ASN A 190 4.69 6.18 -22.38
C ASN A 190 3.76 6.77 -21.30
N ILE A 191 3.83 6.23 -20.07
CA ILE A 191 3.11 6.70 -18.88
C ILE A 191 4.09 6.93 -17.71
N PRO A 192 3.81 7.85 -16.77
CA PRO A 192 4.62 8.00 -15.57
C PRO A 192 4.24 6.92 -14.56
N PHE A 193 5.21 6.16 -14.03
CA PHE A 193 4.94 4.96 -13.23
C PHE A 193 4.47 5.28 -11.80
N GLY A 194 3.18 5.58 -11.66
CA GLY A 194 2.47 5.64 -10.37
C GLY A 194 2.25 4.28 -9.69
N THR A 195 2.92 3.23 -10.15
CA THR A 195 2.68 1.81 -9.82
C THR A 195 3.96 0.98 -9.91
N GLY A 196 4.17 0.06 -8.96
CA GLY A 196 5.31 -0.86 -8.92
C GLY A 196 6.64 -0.24 -8.55
N THR A 197 6.67 1.05 -8.19
CA THR A 197 7.91 1.84 -8.12
C THR A 197 8.87 1.33 -7.05
N LEU A 198 8.41 0.82 -5.90
CA LEU A 198 9.34 0.30 -4.87
C LEU A 198 9.92 -1.07 -5.26
N LEU A 199 9.14 -1.88 -5.97
CA LEU A 199 9.66 -3.14 -6.54
C LEU A 199 10.58 -2.88 -7.73
N ARG A 200 10.38 -1.80 -8.50
CA ARG A 200 11.31 -1.32 -9.54
C ARG A 200 12.59 -0.71 -8.94
N GLU A 201 12.49 0.10 -7.89
CA GLU A 201 13.64 0.61 -7.12
C GLU A 201 14.49 -0.55 -6.60
N LEU A 202 13.85 -1.61 -6.06
CA LEU A 202 14.52 -2.84 -5.65
C LEU A 202 15.14 -3.60 -6.83
N TRP A 203 14.42 -3.75 -7.95
CA TRP A 203 14.92 -4.37 -9.18
C TRP A 203 16.19 -3.70 -9.71
N GLU A 204 16.14 -2.38 -9.89
CA GLU A 204 17.29 -1.59 -10.33
C GLU A 204 18.43 -1.73 -9.29
N SER A 205 18.15 -1.63 -7.98
CA SER A 205 19.17 -1.75 -6.93
C SER A 205 19.95 -3.08 -6.99
N ILE A 206 19.28 -4.19 -7.30
CA ILE A 206 19.86 -5.52 -7.44
C ILE A 206 20.59 -5.68 -8.78
N ARG A 207 20.09 -5.01 -9.83
CA ARG A 207 20.76 -4.88 -11.14
C ARG A 207 22.09 -4.11 -11.05
N LEU A 208 22.26 -3.18 -10.10
CA LEU A 208 23.45 -2.31 -10.01
C LEU A 208 24.74 -3.06 -9.65
N ASP A 209 24.68 -3.90 -8.61
CA ASP A 209 25.88 -4.42 -7.95
C ASP A 209 25.56 -5.69 -7.14
N PRO A 210 25.72 -6.88 -7.73
CA PRO A 210 25.54 -8.16 -7.03
C PRO A 210 26.46 -8.34 -5.81
N VAL A 211 27.59 -7.62 -5.75
CA VAL A 211 28.58 -7.75 -4.67
C VAL A 211 28.19 -6.90 -3.46
N LYS A 212 27.65 -5.69 -3.65
CA LYS A 212 27.16 -4.86 -2.52
C LYS A 212 25.92 -5.45 -1.84
N ALA A 213 25.07 -6.18 -2.57
CA ALA A 213 23.94 -6.93 -2.00
C ALA A 213 24.38 -8.00 -0.96
N VAL A 214 25.62 -8.49 -1.05
CA VAL A 214 26.21 -9.46 -0.10
C VAL A 214 26.62 -8.81 1.23
N ILE A 215 26.98 -7.52 1.24
CA ILE A 215 27.58 -6.85 2.42
C ILE A 215 26.51 -6.41 3.45
N GLY A 216 25.24 -6.34 3.05
CA GLY A 216 24.11 -6.06 3.96
C GLY A 216 24.03 -4.63 4.51
N THR A 217 24.91 -3.73 4.08
CA THR A 217 24.99 -2.32 4.52
C THR A 217 24.08 -1.37 3.73
N LEU A 218 23.09 -1.89 3.00
CA LEU A 218 22.09 -1.10 2.30
C LEU A 218 20.69 -1.52 2.75
N ASP A 219 20.20 -0.89 3.82
CA ASP A 219 18.76 -0.77 3.99
C ASP A 219 18.26 0.17 2.88
N LEU A 220 17.40 -0.34 1.98
CA LEU A 220 16.81 0.47 0.92
C LEU A 220 16.01 1.64 1.50
N THR A 221 15.48 1.47 2.71
CA THR A 221 14.79 2.52 3.47
C THR A 221 15.71 3.73 3.66
N ASP A 222 16.97 3.53 4.06
CA ASP A 222 17.94 4.60 4.24
C ASP A 222 18.49 5.13 2.91
N ALA A 223 18.71 4.27 1.91
CA ALA A 223 19.16 4.71 0.59
C ALA A 223 18.15 5.65 -0.11
N LEU A 224 16.84 5.39 0.08
CA LEU A 224 15.75 6.21 -0.46
C LEU A 224 15.46 7.41 0.47
N ASN A 225 15.45 7.24 1.80
CA ASN A 225 15.21 8.35 2.74
C ASN A 225 16.35 9.39 2.77
N ALA A 226 17.60 8.99 2.46
CA ALA A 226 18.71 9.91 2.24
C ALA A 226 18.46 10.90 1.08
N LYS A 227 17.46 10.62 0.22
CA LYS A 227 16.87 11.56 -0.74
C LYS A 227 15.34 11.62 -0.60
N GLY A 228 14.86 12.14 0.54
CA GLY A 228 13.45 12.51 0.75
C GLY A 228 12.85 13.43 -0.35
N ASP A 229 13.70 14.03 -1.18
CA ASP A 229 13.33 14.66 -2.45
C ASP A 229 12.55 13.76 -3.43
N TYR A 230 12.95 12.49 -3.65
CA TYR A 230 12.30 11.65 -4.68
C TYR A 230 10.85 11.30 -4.33
N ALA A 231 10.55 11.08 -3.05
CA ALA A 231 9.20 10.80 -2.57
C ALA A 231 8.18 11.89 -2.93
N SER A 232 8.64 13.14 -3.15
CA SER A 232 7.79 14.26 -3.58
C SER A 232 7.46 14.29 -5.08
N ILE A 233 8.18 13.52 -5.91
CA ILE A 233 8.02 13.46 -7.38
C ILE A 233 7.72 12.04 -7.91
N ARG A 234 7.66 11.03 -7.05
CA ARG A 234 7.33 9.64 -7.38
C ARG A 234 5.98 9.55 -8.12
N GLY A 235 5.92 8.77 -9.19
CA GLY A 235 4.71 8.63 -10.02
C GLY A 235 4.39 9.83 -10.92
N THR A 236 5.36 10.72 -11.15
CA THR A 236 5.25 11.85 -12.08
C THR A 236 6.35 11.76 -13.16
N TRP A 237 6.22 12.54 -14.23
CA TRP A 237 7.27 12.63 -15.27
C TRP A 237 8.61 13.12 -14.73
N ALA A 238 8.61 14.01 -13.75
CA ALA A 238 9.82 14.40 -13.02
C ALA A 238 10.48 13.19 -12.31
N GLY A 239 9.68 12.24 -11.81
CA GLY A 239 10.13 10.97 -11.25
C GLY A 239 10.82 10.06 -12.28
N GLU A 240 10.28 9.93 -13.49
CA GLU A 240 10.95 9.16 -14.56
C GLU A 240 12.26 9.80 -15.01
N ILE A 241 12.32 11.13 -15.09
CA ILE A 241 13.56 11.86 -15.42
C ILE A 241 14.63 11.63 -14.34
N PHE A 242 14.24 11.63 -13.07
CA PHE A 242 15.15 11.29 -11.97
C PHE A 242 15.68 9.85 -12.07
N LEU A 243 14.83 8.87 -12.40
CA LEU A 243 15.27 7.48 -12.62
C LEU A 243 16.20 7.36 -13.83
N ALA A 244 15.87 8.01 -14.96
CA ALA A 244 16.74 8.06 -16.13
C ALA A 244 18.07 8.77 -15.85
N TRP A 245 18.10 9.75 -14.95
CA TRP A 245 19.34 10.37 -14.49
C TRP A 245 20.18 9.43 -13.62
N ILE A 246 19.56 8.64 -12.74
CA ILE A 246 20.24 7.59 -11.97
C ILE A 246 20.88 6.56 -12.93
N ASP A 247 20.13 6.11 -13.95
CA ASP A 247 20.61 5.16 -14.97
C ASP A 247 21.91 5.62 -15.65
N HIS A 248 21.87 6.78 -16.32
CA HIS A 248 23.05 7.30 -17.01
C HIS A 248 24.25 7.49 -16.06
N LYS A 249 24.03 8.13 -14.89
CA LYS A 249 25.11 8.57 -14.00
C LYS A 249 25.73 7.45 -13.16
N PHE A 250 24.93 6.51 -12.64
CA PHE A 250 25.38 5.51 -11.67
C PHE A 250 25.31 4.07 -12.18
N ILE A 251 24.41 3.76 -13.12
CA ILE A 251 24.24 2.39 -13.63
C ILE A 251 25.15 2.15 -14.84
N ARG A 252 25.02 2.98 -15.88
CA ARG A 252 25.85 2.88 -17.10
C ARG A 252 27.28 3.39 -16.91
N GLN A 253 27.57 4.09 -15.81
CA GLN A 253 28.87 4.61 -15.32
C GLN A 253 29.74 5.42 -16.30
N ASN A 254 29.28 5.66 -17.53
CA ASN A 254 30.00 6.36 -18.60
C ASN A 254 29.47 7.79 -18.86
N TYR A 255 28.53 8.27 -18.04
CA TYR A 255 27.94 9.60 -18.17
C TYR A 255 28.19 10.43 -16.91
N ASN A 256 28.74 11.64 -17.06
CA ASN A 256 28.91 12.58 -15.94
C ASN A 256 27.57 13.13 -15.40
N ASP A 257 26.51 13.08 -16.22
CA ASP A 257 25.16 13.58 -15.98
C ASP A 257 24.21 13.02 -17.06
N ILE A 258 22.88 13.16 -16.91
CA ILE A 258 21.87 12.67 -17.87
C ILE A 258 22.25 12.97 -19.33
N GLY A 259 21.99 12.02 -20.24
CA GLY A 259 22.49 12.05 -21.63
C GLY A 259 22.03 13.26 -22.44
N TYR A 260 20.80 13.72 -22.20
CA TYR A 260 20.07 14.72 -22.98
C TYR A 260 20.11 16.12 -22.34
N HIS A 261 20.14 17.18 -23.15
CA HIS A 261 20.07 18.58 -22.68
C HIS A 261 18.66 19.00 -22.27
N TYR A 262 17.65 18.42 -22.90
CA TYR A 262 16.24 18.68 -22.64
C TYR A 262 15.43 17.40 -22.71
N LEU A 263 14.38 17.31 -21.90
CA LEU A 263 13.39 16.23 -21.97
C LEU A 263 11.98 16.82 -22.10
N VAL A 264 11.12 16.18 -22.90
CA VAL A 264 9.73 16.61 -23.13
C VAL A 264 8.79 15.48 -22.75
N ASP A 265 7.86 15.72 -21.83
CA ASP A 265 6.87 14.71 -21.44
C ASP A 265 5.65 14.67 -22.39
N PRO A 266 4.89 13.56 -22.41
CA PRO A 266 3.60 13.45 -23.11
C PRO A 266 2.54 14.52 -22.80
N ASN A 267 2.65 15.27 -21.68
CA ASN A 267 1.78 16.41 -21.38
C ASN A 267 2.25 17.72 -22.03
N GLY A 268 3.45 17.73 -22.65
CA GLY A 268 4.07 18.90 -23.24
C GLY A 268 4.94 19.71 -22.25
N THR A 269 5.21 19.20 -21.05
CA THR A 269 6.15 19.85 -20.13
C THR A 269 7.57 19.66 -20.63
N ILE A 270 8.36 20.73 -20.68
CA ILE A 270 9.78 20.67 -21.01
C ILE A 270 10.60 20.77 -19.72
N TYR A 271 11.58 19.90 -19.59
CA TYR A 271 12.51 19.87 -18.45
C TYR A 271 13.93 20.14 -18.94
N GLU A 272 14.68 20.92 -18.16
CA GLU A 272 16.12 21.03 -18.27
C GLU A 272 16.77 19.68 -17.93
N GLY A 273 17.43 19.06 -18.89
CA GLY A 273 18.26 17.89 -18.68
C GLY A 273 19.64 18.29 -18.18
N ARG A 274 20.67 18.00 -18.99
CA ARG A 274 22.09 18.14 -18.65
C ARG A 274 22.48 19.51 -18.06
N TRP A 275 23.22 19.49 -16.96
CA TRP A 275 23.65 20.67 -16.22
C TRP A 275 24.60 21.58 -17.04
N LYS A 276 24.34 22.89 -16.94
CA LYS A 276 24.97 23.94 -17.77
C LYS A 276 26.00 24.79 -17.02
N GLY A 277 26.06 24.65 -15.70
CA GLY A 277 26.96 25.45 -14.85
C GLY A 277 26.71 26.95 -14.94
N SER A 278 27.77 27.74 -14.83
CA SER A 278 27.73 29.21 -14.83
C SER A 278 27.69 29.84 -16.23
N LEU A 279 27.44 29.06 -17.30
CA LEU A 279 27.49 29.53 -18.69
C LEU A 279 26.38 30.53 -19.09
N GLY A 280 25.40 30.78 -18.22
CA GLY A 280 24.26 31.65 -18.48
C GLY A 280 23.30 31.05 -19.51
N GLU A 281 22.38 31.87 -20.03
CA GLU A 281 21.38 31.37 -20.99
C GLU A 281 21.95 31.07 -22.38
N ASN A 282 23.12 31.62 -22.73
CA ASN A 282 23.58 31.74 -24.11
C ASN A 282 24.41 30.54 -24.62
N ALA A 283 24.87 29.64 -23.76
CA ALA A 283 25.64 28.45 -24.15
C ALA A 283 25.12 27.18 -23.46
N ASP A 284 25.32 26.04 -24.12
CA ASP A 284 24.98 24.72 -23.59
C ASP A 284 26.27 23.90 -23.39
N ASN A 285 26.21 22.90 -22.52
CA ASN A 285 27.33 21.99 -22.23
C ASN A 285 27.48 20.92 -23.33
N LEU A 286 28.61 20.22 -23.42
CA LEU A 286 28.78 19.07 -24.33
C LEU A 286 27.77 17.95 -24.03
N GLY A 287 27.17 17.40 -25.09
CA GLY A 287 26.27 16.24 -25.01
C GLY A 287 27.00 14.92 -24.72
N ALA A 288 26.22 13.86 -24.47
CA ALA A 288 26.71 12.47 -24.57
C ALA A 288 25.67 11.51 -25.17
N ALA A 289 24.59 12.04 -25.77
CA ALA A 289 23.51 11.24 -26.31
C ALA A 289 23.82 10.63 -27.69
N VAL A 290 24.79 11.18 -28.42
CA VAL A 290 25.22 10.69 -29.75
C VAL A 290 26.72 10.43 -29.71
N SER A 291 27.13 9.17 -29.64
CA SER A 291 28.55 8.84 -29.66
C SER A 291 29.20 9.32 -30.96
N GLU A 292 30.40 9.90 -30.87
CA GLU A 292 31.21 10.44 -31.99
C GLU A 292 30.74 11.76 -32.61
N ALA A 293 29.58 12.31 -32.25
CA ALA A 293 29.07 13.57 -32.83
C ALA A 293 28.69 14.68 -31.80
N ASN A 294 28.97 14.53 -30.51
CA ASN A 294 28.46 15.44 -29.45
C ASN A 294 28.84 16.94 -29.59
N THR A 295 29.81 17.30 -30.42
CA THR A 295 30.26 18.70 -30.63
C THR A 295 29.28 19.47 -31.53
N GLY A 296 28.72 20.56 -31.01
CA GLY A 296 27.70 21.37 -31.68
C GLY A 296 26.26 20.85 -31.51
N VAL A 297 26.07 19.74 -30.79
CA VAL A 297 24.76 19.10 -30.57
C VAL A 297 24.03 19.68 -29.36
N VAL A 298 22.74 19.99 -29.54
CA VAL A 298 21.74 19.98 -28.46
C VAL A 298 20.81 18.77 -28.64
N SER A 299 20.78 17.90 -27.63
CA SER A 299 19.98 16.67 -27.63
C SER A 299 18.68 16.85 -26.85
N ILE A 300 17.55 16.55 -27.50
CA ILE A 300 16.21 16.61 -26.91
C ILE A 300 15.61 15.19 -26.92
N ALA A 301 15.20 14.67 -25.75
CA ALA A 301 14.47 13.41 -25.66
C ALA A 301 12.98 13.63 -25.39
N VAL A 302 12.10 12.95 -26.14
CA VAL A 302 10.70 12.80 -25.74
C VAL A 302 10.60 11.57 -24.82
N LEU A 303 9.92 11.71 -23.66
CA LEU A 303 9.73 10.60 -22.73
C LEU A 303 8.74 9.59 -23.32
N GLY A 304 9.22 8.38 -23.63
CA GLY A 304 8.40 7.30 -24.18
C GLY A 304 9.15 6.33 -25.11
N LYS A 305 8.44 5.30 -25.57
CA LYS A 305 8.86 4.31 -26.59
C LYS A 305 7.89 4.42 -27.76
N TYR A 306 8.43 4.59 -28.96
CA TYR A 306 7.67 4.89 -30.17
C TYR A 306 8.08 3.96 -31.32
N GLY A 307 8.02 2.65 -31.09
CA GLY A 307 8.41 1.62 -32.06
C GLY A 307 7.32 1.36 -33.11
N SER A 308 7.73 0.94 -34.30
CA SER A 308 6.82 0.52 -35.38
C SER A 308 6.38 -0.96 -35.30
N ASP A 309 6.88 -1.68 -34.29
CA ASP A 309 6.67 -3.12 -34.08
C ASP A 309 5.42 -3.43 -33.23
N GLY A 310 4.97 -2.49 -32.40
CA GLY A 310 3.68 -2.54 -31.71
C GLY A 310 3.52 -3.68 -30.69
N LYS A 311 4.63 -4.24 -30.19
CA LYS A 311 4.62 -5.36 -29.25
C LYS A 311 4.51 -4.87 -27.81
N SER A 312 3.30 -4.95 -27.29
CA SER A 312 2.99 -4.57 -25.92
C SER A 312 3.75 -5.43 -24.90
N ALA A 313 4.46 -4.77 -23.97
CA ALA A 313 4.91 -5.38 -22.72
C ALA A 313 3.72 -5.84 -21.85
N PHE A 314 4.00 -6.57 -20.77
CA PHE A 314 2.95 -7.24 -19.98
C PHE A 314 1.94 -6.32 -19.25
N MET A 315 2.12 -4.99 -19.27
CA MET A 315 1.12 -4.00 -18.82
C MET A 315 0.64 -3.04 -19.94
N ASP A 316 1.30 -3.05 -21.09
CA ASP A 316 1.11 -2.13 -22.23
C ASP A 316 -0.24 -2.35 -22.97
N THR A 317 -0.91 -3.48 -22.73
CA THR A 317 -2.33 -3.66 -23.15
C THR A 317 -3.30 -2.64 -22.53
N GLN A 318 -2.88 -1.81 -21.56
CA GLN A 318 -3.62 -0.62 -21.11
C GLN A 318 -3.02 0.73 -21.58
N ASP A 319 -1.83 0.75 -22.19
CA ASP A 319 -1.21 1.95 -22.78
C ASP A 319 -1.90 2.37 -24.09
N GLY A 320 -2.84 1.58 -24.62
CA GLY A 320 -3.69 1.97 -25.76
C GLY A 320 -2.95 2.09 -27.09
N GLY A 321 -1.72 1.57 -27.20
CA GLY A 321 -0.93 1.57 -28.42
C GLY A 321 -0.42 2.96 -28.83
N ILE A 322 0.41 3.58 -27.99
CA ILE A 322 1.10 4.86 -28.29
C ILE A 322 2.23 4.61 -29.31
N ALA A 323 1.85 4.21 -30.53
CA ALA A 323 2.73 4.22 -31.71
C ALA A 323 3.04 5.66 -32.18
N LYS A 324 2.42 6.69 -31.57
CA LYS A 324 2.57 8.10 -31.96
C LYS A 324 2.66 9.02 -30.75
N PRO A 325 3.63 9.96 -30.74
CA PRO A 325 3.74 10.97 -29.70
C PRO A 325 2.52 11.91 -29.69
N THR A 326 2.29 12.54 -28.54
CA THR A 326 1.09 13.36 -28.30
C THR A 326 1.15 14.70 -29.00
N ASN A 327 0.00 15.29 -29.30
CA ASN A 327 -0.08 16.67 -29.80
C ASN A 327 0.60 17.68 -28.84
N ALA A 328 0.53 17.47 -27.52
CA ALA A 328 1.16 18.35 -26.55
C ALA A 328 2.69 18.24 -26.55
N SER A 329 3.23 17.01 -26.50
CA SER A 329 4.68 16.76 -26.57
C SER A 329 5.28 17.24 -27.90
N ILE A 330 4.63 16.99 -29.05
CA ILE A 330 5.11 17.47 -30.35
C ILE A 330 5.01 18.99 -30.51
N ASN A 331 3.95 19.64 -29.98
CA ASN A 331 3.87 21.10 -29.97
C ASN A 331 5.00 21.72 -29.13
N SER A 332 5.24 21.20 -27.92
CA SER A 332 6.31 21.68 -27.06
C SER A 332 7.70 21.37 -27.61
N LEU A 333 7.91 20.19 -28.22
CA LEU A 333 9.12 19.85 -28.95
C LEU A 333 9.36 20.83 -30.10
N LYS A 334 8.33 21.19 -30.86
CA LYS A 334 8.43 22.18 -31.93
C LYS A 334 8.78 23.57 -31.40
N SER A 335 8.11 24.06 -30.35
CA SER A 335 8.43 25.35 -29.72
C SER A 335 9.86 25.40 -29.16
N LEU A 336 10.34 24.28 -28.59
CA LEU A 336 11.71 24.14 -28.11
C LEU A 336 12.72 24.15 -29.26
N VAL A 337 12.47 23.41 -30.35
CA VAL A 337 13.28 23.41 -31.57
C VAL A 337 13.30 24.80 -32.23
N ASP A 338 12.16 25.48 -32.31
CA ASP A 338 12.06 26.83 -32.89
C ASP A 338 12.85 27.85 -32.05
N TRP A 339 12.71 27.85 -30.72
CA TRP A 339 13.49 28.73 -29.83
C TRP A 339 14.98 28.43 -29.89
N LEU A 340 15.39 27.16 -29.79
CA LEU A 340 16.81 26.77 -29.86
C LEU A 340 17.43 27.12 -31.21
N ALA A 341 16.72 26.91 -32.31
CA ALA A 341 17.20 27.28 -33.63
C ALA A 341 17.34 28.80 -33.80
N GLY A 342 16.37 29.58 -33.30
CA GLY A 342 16.48 31.05 -33.28
C GLY A 342 17.62 31.54 -32.39
N LYS A 343 17.77 30.96 -31.20
CA LYS A 343 18.82 31.29 -30.21
C LYS A 343 20.23 31.09 -30.77
N TYR A 344 20.44 30.01 -31.51
CA TYR A 344 21.75 29.60 -32.01
C TYR A 344 21.97 29.88 -33.52
N GLY A 345 21.04 30.55 -34.18
CA GLY A 345 21.13 30.86 -35.62
C GLY A 345 21.08 29.62 -36.54
N ILE A 346 20.56 28.50 -36.06
CA ILE A 346 20.55 27.21 -36.77
C ILE A 346 19.55 27.29 -37.92
N ASN A 347 20.03 27.25 -39.16
CA ASN A 347 19.18 27.03 -40.33
C ASN A 347 18.55 25.63 -40.25
N LYS A 348 17.27 25.56 -39.87
CA LYS A 348 16.55 24.29 -39.65
C LYS A 348 16.40 23.41 -40.89
N ILE A 349 16.46 23.98 -42.10
CA ILE A 349 16.45 23.23 -43.36
C ILE A 349 17.84 23.00 -43.94
N GLY A 350 18.88 23.51 -43.28
CA GLY A 350 20.27 23.26 -43.62
C GLY A 350 20.75 21.86 -43.19
N GLN A 351 21.95 21.52 -43.63
CA GLN A 351 22.66 20.29 -43.27
C GLN A 351 24.05 20.65 -42.75
N TYR A 352 24.54 19.87 -41.79
CA TYR A 352 25.87 19.95 -41.23
C TYR A 352 26.71 18.78 -41.76
N GLN A 353 27.95 19.08 -42.16
CA GLN A 353 28.92 18.06 -42.53
C GLN A 353 29.65 17.57 -41.29
N ILE A 354 29.53 16.28 -40.96
CA ILE A 354 30.20 15.70 -39.79
C ILE A 354 31.73 15.79 -39.98
N GLN A 355 32.46 16.25 -38.97
CA GLN A 355 33.92 16.33 -39.02
C GLN A 355 34.56 14.95 -39.13
N GLN A 356 35.60 14.86 -39.96
CA GLN A 356 36.03 13.60 -40.59
C GLN A 356 36.94 12.70 -39.73
N PHE A 357 37.14 13.01 -38.43
CA PHE A 357 38.20 12.39 -37.62
C PHE A 357 37.82 12.11 -36.16
N VAL A 358 37.70 10.82 -35.82
CA VAL A 358 37.85 10.31 -34.44
C VAL A 358 38.67 9.01 -34.48
N GLY A 359 40.01 9.14 -34.55
CA GLY A 359 40.92 7.98 -34.61
C GLY A 359 41.17 7.44 -36.02
N VAL A 360 41.27 6.10 -36.15
CA VAL A 360 41.80 5.42 -37.35
C VAL A 360 40.74 4.81 -38.28
N GLU A 361 39.47 4.71 -37.85
CA GLU A 361 38.40 4.19 -38.70
C GLU A 361 37.61 5.32 -39.35
N ARG A 362 37.44 5.26 -40.67
CA ARG A 362 36.89 6.36 -41.49
C ARG A 362 35.44 6.09 -41.84
N SER A 363 34.52 6.50 -40.95
CA SER A 363 33.06 6.38 -41.11
C SER A 363 32.53 6.94 -42.44
N CYS A 364 33.19 7.98 -42.99
CA CYS A 364 32.86 8.59 -44.28
C CYS A 364 33.50 7.92 -45.53
N GLU A 365 34.34 6.88 -45.42
CA GLU A 365 35.01 6.29 -46.61
C GLU A 365 34.12 5.36 -47.44
N LEU A 366 33.01 4.85 -46.90
CA LEU A 366 32.19 3.84 -47.57
C LEU A 366 31.02 4.41 -48.42
N SER A 367 30.63 5.68 -48.19
CA SER A 367 29.80 6.44 -49.14
C SER A 367 29.85 7.95 -48.81
N PRO A 368 30.28 8.82 -49.76
CA PRO A 368 30.34 10.27 -49.54
C PRO A 368 28.99 10.93 -49.24
N GLU A 369 27.89 10.30 -49.64
CA GLU A 369 26.52 10.81 -49.47
C GLU A 369 26.03 10.76 -48.00
N LEU A 370 26.69 9.98 -47.14
CA LEU A 370 26.31 9.79 -45.72
C LEU A 370 26.93 10.83 -44.76
N CYS A 371 27.75 11.75 -45.26
CA CYS A 371 28.50 12.69 -44.41
C CYS A 371 27.72 13.98 -44.06
N TYR A 372 26.51 14.16 -44.59
CA TYR A 372 25.65 15.32 -44.35
C TYR A 372 24.41 14.94 -43.55
N VAL A 373 24.31 15.44 -42.32
CA VAL A 373 23.14 15.24 -41.45
C VAL A 373 22.33 16.53 -41.39
N ASN A 374 21.01 16.41 -41.38
CA ASN A 374 20.11 17.57 -41.31
C ASN A 374 20.26 18.31 -39.98
N ASN A 375 20.24 19.64 -39.99
CA ASN A 375 20.45 20.44 -38.77
C ASN A 375 19.39 20.20 -37.67
N ILE A 376 18.23 19.65 -38.04
CA ILE A 376 17.29 18.98 -37.12
C ILE A 376 17.23 17.49 -37.52
N ALA A 377 17.82 16.62 -36.71
CA ALA A 377 18.00 15.19 -37.01
C ALA A 377 17.36 14.26 -35.97
N GLY A 378 17.09 13.01 -36.34
CA GLY A 378 16.88 11.92 -35.38
C GLY A 378 18.21 11.27 -35.00
N HIS A 379 18.31 10.62 -33.85
CA HIS A 379 19.52 9.89 -33.47
C HIS A 379 19.96 8.86 -34.54
N ARG A 380 19.00 8.19 -35.20
CA ARG A 380 19.21 7.27 -36.34
C ARG A 380 19.78 7.90 -37.63
N ASP A 381 19.85 9.23 -37.75
CA ASP A 381 20.50 9.90 -38.89
C ASP A 381 22.03 9.85 -38.80
N PHE A 382 22.60 9.54 -37.63
CA PHE A 382 24.05 9.51 -37.42
C PHE A 382 24.68 8.16 -37.76
N PRO A 383 25.89 8.13 -38.34
CA PRO A 383 26.58 6.89 -38.68
C PRO A 383 26.88 6.05 -37.44
N ALA A 384 26.63 4.75 -37.53
CA ALA A 384 26.86 3.81 -36.44
C ALA A 384 28.35 3.44 -36.31
N LYS A 385 28.85 3.35 -35.07
CA LYS A 385 30.22 2.88 -34.73
C LYS A 385 30.61 1.56 -35.40
N THR A 386 29.64 0.67 -35.62
CA THR A 386 29.84 -0.66 -36.18
C THR A 386 28.65 -1.06 -37.05
N LYS A 387 28.82 -2.07 -37.92
CA LYS A 387 27.74 -2.64 -38.73
C LYS A 387 26.56 -3.23 -37.93
N THR A 388 26.66 -3.32 -36.61
CA THR A 388 25.66 -3.92 -35.71
C THR A 388 25.17 -2.95 -34.62
N SER A 389 25.54 -1.66 -34.67
CA SER A 389 25.20 -0.67 -33.63
C SER A 389 24.39 0.52 -34.16
N SER A 390 23.52 0.30 -35.14
CA SER A 390 22.54 1.28 -35.62
C SER A 390 21.35 1.37 -34.67
N THR A 391 21.03 2.57 -34.19
CA THR A 391 19.90 2.81 -33.29
C THR A 391 18.58 3.03 -34.05
N GLU A 392 17.44 2.61 -33.49
CA GLU A 392 16.12 3.00 -34.01
C GLU A 392 15.63 4.36 -33.46
N CYS A 393 16.21 4.86 -32.37
CA CYS A 393 15.91 6.15 -31.76
C CYS A 393 15.86 7.29 -32.81
N PRO A 394 14.83 8.17 -32.85
CA PRO A 394 13.76 8.37 -31.86
C PRO A 394 12.48 7.56 -32.13
N GLY A 395 12.54 6.46 -32.88
CA GLY A 395 11.35 5.73 -33.30
C GLY A 395 10.48 6.57 -34.24
N ASP A 396 9.16 6.42 -34.19
CA ASP A 396 8.20 7.08 -35.07
C ASP A 396 8.09 8.61 -34.89
N ILE A 397 8.73 9.20 -33.88
CA ILE A 397 9.01 10.65 -33.83
C ILE A 397 9.81 11.10 -35.06
N TYR A 398 10.59 10.20 -35.67
CA TYR A 398 11.33 10.44 -36.92
C TYR A 398 10.43 10.98 -38.05
N ASN A 399 9.17 10.54 -38.10
CA ASN A 399 8.19 10.99 -39.09
C ASN A 399 7.81 12.49 -38.95
N TYR A 400 8.09 13.11 -37.81
CA TYR A 400 7.78 14.52 -37.50
C TYR A 400 8.94 15.47 -37.81
N LEU A 401 10.13 14.96 -38.13
CA LEU A 401 11.34 15.79 -38.36
C LEU A 401 11.13 16.82 -39.48
N ALA A 402 10.42 16.48 -40.57
CA ALA A 402 10.09 17.43 -41.64
C ALA A 402 9.24 18.62 -41.13
N THR A 403 8.31 18.36 -40.21
CA THR A 403 7.44 19.39 -39.61
C THR A 403 8.21 20.25 -38.59
N LEU A 404 9.19 19.67 -37.87
CA LEU A 404 10.12 20.42 -37.02
C LEU A 404 11.07 21.32 -37.84
N ARG A 405 11.58 20.81 -38.98
CA ARG A 405 12.37 21.59 -39.96
C ARG A 405 11.54 22.74 -40.57
N GLY A 406 10.24 22.54 -40.72
CA GLY A 406 9.29 23.48 -41.32
C GLY A 406 8.98 23.21 -42.79
N THR A 407 9.38 22.05 -43.32
CA THR A 407 9.16 21.62 -44.72
C THR A 407 7.85 20.84 -44.91
N SER A 408 7.03 20.72 -43.86
CA SER A 408 5.70 20.11 -43.87
C SER A 408 4.75 20.91 -42.99
N SER A 409 3.51 21.09 -43.43
CA SER A 409 2.43 21.71 -42.67
C SER A 409 1.59 20.71 -41.87
N ALA A 410 1.83 19.39 -42.03
CA ALA A 410 1.06 18.35 -41.37
C ALA A 410 1.65 17.96 -40.00
N MET A 411 0.82 17.99 -38.96
CA MET A 411 1.11 17.51 -37.60
C MET A 411 0.23 16.28 -37.32
N PRO A 412 0.68 15.03 -37.60
CA PRO A 412 -0.12 13.82 -37.40
C PRO A 412 -0.05 13.32 -35.93
N GLY A 413 -0.17 14.21 -34.95
CA GLY A 413 -0.01 13.91 -33.52
C GLY A 413 -1.22 13.21 -32.89
N GLY A 414 -0.95 12.38 -31.87
CA GLY A 414 -1.99 11.63 -31.15
C GLY A 414 -2.66 12.42 -30.02
N THR A 415 -3.88 12.03 -29.66
CA THR A 415 -4.43 12.29 -28.31
C THR A 415 -3.81 11.27 -27.36
N MET A 416 -3.54 11.63 -26.10
CA MET A 416 -3.22 10.63 -25.07
C MET A 416 -4.36 9.61 -24.97
N PRO A 417 -4.11 8.29 -25.06
CA PRO A 417 -5.08 7.32 -24.59
C PRO A 417 -5.32 7.52 -23.10
N THR A 418 -6.50 7.15 -22.62
CA THR A 418 -6.86 7.23 -21.21
C THR A 418 -6.09 6.20 -20.40
N TYR A 419 -4.88 6.57 -19.96
CA TYR A 419 -4.10 5.79 -19.01
C TYR A 419 -4.98 5.46 -17.78
N THR A 420 -5.30 4.19 -17.65
CA THR A 420 -5.92 3.65 -16.45
C THR A 420 -4.79 3.13 -15.58
N LYS A 421 -4.63 3.70 -14.38
CA LYS A 421 -3.64 3.22 -13.41
C LYS A 421 -3.89 1.72 -13.15
N PRO A 422 -2.92 0.82 -13.36
CA PRO A 422 -3.15 -0.60 -13.14
C PRO A 422 -3.41 -0.86 -11.65
N THR A 423 -4.44 -1.64 -11.38
CA THR A 423 -4.99 -1.92 -10.04
C THR A 423 -4.42 -3.20 -9.45
N GLY A 424 -4.72 -3.46 -8.18
CA GLY A 424 -4.51 -4.75 -7.54
C GLY A 424 -3.12 -4.96 -6.96
N LEU A 425 -2.62 -6.20 -7.01
CA LEU A 425 -1.39 -6.64 -6.34
C LEU A 425 -0.30 -7.03 -7.35
N LEU A 426 0.91 -6.52 -7.13
CA LEU A 426 2.14 -6.93 -7.82
C LEU A 426 3.05 -7.65 -6.81
N PHE A 427 3.62 -8.79 -7.21
CA PHE A 427 4.58 -9.57 -6.45
C PHE A 427 5.88 -9.65 -7.26
N GLY A 428 7.02 -9.37 -6.64
CA GLY A 428 8.34 -9.41 -7.27
C GLY A 428 9.29 -10.30 -6.48
N GLY A 429 9.89 -11.28 -7.15
CA GLY A 429 10.93 -12.15 -6.63
C GLY A 429 12.24 -11.85 -7.35
N PHE A 430 13.29 -11.57 -6.58
CA PHE A 430 14.57 -11.11 -7.10
C PHE A 430 15.67 -12.10 -6.71
N SER A 431 16.22 -12.76 -7.73
CA SER A 431 17.40 -13.63 -7.82
C SER A 431 17.94 -14.25 -6.52
N PRO A 432 18.07 -15.59 -6.42
CA PRO A 432 17.81 -16.63 -7.43
C PRO A 432 16.46 -17.33 -7.21
N ILE A 433 15.33 -16.66 -7.48
CA ILE A 433 13.98 -17.22 -7.27
C ILE A 433 13.00 -16.95 -8.42
N VAL A 434 12.01 -17.84 -8.55
CA VAL A 434 10.76 -17.60 -9.29
C VAL A 434 9.55 -17.77 -8.36
N LEU A 435 8.42 -17.14 -8.72
CA LEU A 435 7.23 -17.07 -7.87
C LEU A 435 6.04 -17.84 -8.42
N GLY A 436 5.28 -18.45 -7.51
CA GLY A 436 3.90 -18.87 -7.69
C GLY A 436 3.04 -18.15 -6.67
N VAL A 437 1.85 -17.68 -7.06
CA VAL A 437 0.90 -17.04 -6.15
C VAL A 437 -0.44 -17.74 -6.25
N VAL A 438 -1.03 -18.08 -5.11
CA VAL A 438 -2.39 -18.63 -4.98
C VAL A 438 -3.28 -17.57 -4.33
N ASP A 439 -4.38 -17.21 -5.00
CA ASP A 439 -5.35 -16.25 -4.46
C ASP A 439 -6.22 -16.85 -3.34
N PRO A 440 -6.92 -16.02 -2.54
CA PRO A 440 -7.87 -16.50 -1.51
C PRO A 440 -9.06 -17.33 -2.00
N THR A 441 -9.21 -17.60 -3.32
CA THR A 441 -10.15 -18.62 -3.86
C THR A 441 -9.46 -19.93 -4.26
N GLY A 442 -8.15 -20.05 -4.05
CA GLY A 442 -7.36 -21.23 -4.41
C GLY A 442 -6.86 -21.23 -5.86
N LYS A 443 -6.94 -20.11 -6.60
CA LYS A 443 -6.46 -20.06 -7.99
C LYS A 443 -4.99 -19.69 -8.03
N ARG A 444 -4.18 -20.53 -8.71
CA ARG A 444 -2.74 -20.34 -8.90
C ARG A 444 -2.42 -19.52 -10.15
N ILE A 445 -1.40 -18.68 -10.05
CA ILE A 445 -0.68 -18.04 -11.15
C ILE A 445 0.84 -18.12 -10.91
N GLY A 446 1.65 -18.19 -11.97
CA GLY A 446 3.10 -18.35 -11.87
C GLY A 446 3.50 -19.82 -11.73
N ILE A 447 4.63 -20.11 -11.07
CA ILE A 447 5.12 -21.49 -10.94
C ILE A 447 4.18 -22.32 -10.06
N ASP A 448 3.98 -23.58 -10.43
CA ASP A 448 3.48 -24.63 -9.55
C ASP A 448 4.67 -25.45 -9.01
N PRO A 449 4.99 -25.41 -7.70
CA PRO A 449 6.10 -26.17 -7.14
C PRO A 449 5.89 -27.70 -7.19
N ALA A 450 4.65 -28.18 -7.40
CA ALA A 450 4.38 -29.62 -7.53
C ALA A 450 4.78 -30.16 -8.91
N THR A 451 4.50 -29.43 -10.00
CA THR A 451 4.79 -29.86 -11.38
C THR A 451 5.99 -29.16 -12.04
N SER A 452 6.51 -28.10 -11.42
CA SER A 452 7.51 -27.18 -12.01
C SER A 452 7.07 -26.57 -13.35
N GLN A 453 5.75 -26.47 -13.57
CA GLN A 453 5.16 -25.79 -14.73
C GLN A 453 4.63 -24.41 -14.33
N TYR A 454 4.57 -23.49 -15.30
CA TYR A 454 3.88 -22.23 -15.11
C TYR A 454 2.39 -22.40 -15.42
N VAL A 455 1.52 -21.81 -14.58
CA VAL A 455 0.07 -21.80 -14.76
C VAL A 455 -0.47 -20.38 -14.62
N ASN A 456 -1.65 -20.12 -15.20
CA ASN A 456 -2.33 -18.84 -15.05
C ASN A 456 -3.86 -19.04 -14.98
N ASN A 457 -4.34 -19.34 -13.77
CA ASN A 457 -5.77 -19.60 -13.51
C ASN A 457 -6.47 -18.41 -12.83
N VAL A 458 -5.76 -17.31 -12.55
CA VAL A 458 -6.29 -16.08 -11.94
C VAL A 458 -6.81 -15.17 -13.06
N PRO A 459 -8.12 -14.80 -13.08
CA PRO A 459 -8.69 -14.01 -14.19
C PRO A 459 -7.98 -12.67 -14.39
N GLY A 460 -7.42 -12.48 -15.59
CA GLY A 460 -6.66 -11.27 -15.96
C GLY A 460 -5.28 -11.15 -15.29
N GLY A 461 -4.88 -12.10 -14.44
CA GLY A 461 -3.54 -12.11 -13.86
C GLY A 461 -2.46 -12.36 -14.92
N THR A 462 -1.24 -11.88 -14.65
CA THR A 462 -0.08 -12.06 -15.54
C THR A 462 1.17 -12.41 -14.75
N HIS A 463 2.17 -13.05 -15.38
CA HIS A 463 3.45 -13.39 -14.74
C HIS A 463 4.59 -13.48 -15.76
N GLY A 464 5.82 -13.17 -15.36
CA GLY A 464 6.99 -13.22 -16.25
C GLY A 464 8.27 -12.66 -15.63
N ALA A 465 9.30 -12.44 -16.45
CA ALA A 465 10.50 -11.72 -16.03
C ALA A 465 10.17 -10.26 -15.68
N PHE A 466 10.74 -9.73 -14.61
CA PHE A 466 10.38 -8.42 -14.05
C PHE A 466 10.57 -7.29 -15.06
N GLY A 467 11.72 -7.26 -15.77
CA GLY A 467 11.99 -6.27 -16.83
C GLY A 467 10.90 -6.28 -17.91
N ASN A 468 10.50 -7.46 -18.40
CA ASN A 468 9.50 -7.66 -19.45
C ASN A 468 8.08 -7.23 -19.05
N LEU A 469 7.83 -6.90 -17.78
CA LEU A 469 6.59 -6.25 -17.35
C LEU A 469 6.57 -4.74 -17.65
N PHE A 470 7.75 -4.11 -17.78
CA PHE A 470 7.94 -2.66 -17.82
C PHE A 470 8.70 -2.14 -19.06
N ASP A 471 9.46 -2.99 -19.74
CA ASP A 471 10.18 -2.69 -21.00
C ASP A 471 10.13 -3.91 -21.95
N PRO A 472 9.69 -3.75 -23.22
CA PRO A 472 9.71 -4.83 -24.21
C PRO A 472 10.99 -4.91 -25.07
N GLU A 473 12.03 -4.07 -24.87
CA GLU A 473 13.33 -4.28 -25.54
C GLU A 473 14.02 -5.56 -25.04
N PRO A 474 14.48 -6.44 -25.95
CA PRO A 474 15.35 -7.56 -25.59
C PRO A 474 16.82 -7.08 -25.44
N GLU A 475 17.08 -6.22 -24.45
CA GLU A 475 18.44 -6.20 -23.88
C GLU A 475 18.80 -7.64 -23.49
N THR A 476 20.06 -8.06 -23.69
CA THR A 476 20.53 -9.41 -23.33
C THR A 476 20.71 -9.60 -21.82
N ALA A 477 19.83 -8.96 -21.05
CA ALA A 477 19.82 -8.94 -19.61
C ALA A 477 19.43 -10.32 -19.07
N THR A 478 20.41 -10.98 -18.45
CA THR A 478 20.22 -12.11 -17.52
C THR A 478 19.55 -11.62 -16.24
N SER A 479 18.37 -11.00 -16.36
CA SER A 479 17.61 -10.46 -15.23
C SER A 479 16.93 -11.62 -14.52
N ASN A 480 17.60 -12.16 -13.50
CA ASN A 480 17.17 -13.26 -12.65
C ASN A 480 16.02 -12.84 -11.71
N SER A 481 15.07 -12.08 -12.23
CA SER A 481 14.03 -11.36 -11.50
C SER A 481 12.68 -11.68 -12.14
N TYR A 482 11.73 -12.10 -11.33
CA TYR A 482 10.46 -12.65 -11.75
C TYR A 482 9.31 -11.93 -11.04
N ALA A 483 8.17 -11.76 -11.68
CA ALA A 483 7.01 -11.12 -11.07
C ALA A 483 5.67 -11.72 -11.50
N VAL A 484 4.66 -11.41 -10.69
CA VAL A 484 3.26 -11.82 -10.83
C VAL A 484 2.37 -10.60 -10.57
N HIS A 485 1.41 -10.32 -11.44
CA HIS A 485 0.39 -9.28 -11.25
C HIS A 485 -1.00 -9.91 -11.16
N ILE A 486 -1.80 -9.44 -10.20
CA ILE A 486 -3.19 -9.83 -9.98
C ILE A 486 -4.04 -8.55 -9.99
N PRO A 487 -4.72 -8.19 -11.10
CA PRO A 487 -5.41 -6.91 -11.25
C PRO A 487 -6.72 -6.82 -10.46
N THR A 488 -7.38 -7.96 -10.22
CA THR A 488 -8.63 -8.05 -9.45
C THR A 488 -8.34 -8.72 -8.11
N THR A 489 -8.32 -7.92 -7.04
CA THR A 489 -7.98 -8.37 -5.70
C THR A 489 -9.21 -8.67 -4.85
N ILE A 490 -9.03 -9.59 -3.90
CA ILE A 490 -10.03 -10.00 -2.91
C ILE A 490 -9.37 -9.97 -1.53
N SER A 491 -10.15 -9.71 -0.47
CA SER A 491 -9.62 -9.77 0.89
C SER A 491 -9.31 -11.22 1.29
N GLY A 492 -8.17 -11.46 1.93
CA GLY A 492 -7.76 -12.77 2.41
C GLY A 492 -6.24 -12.97 2.41
N VAL A 493 -5.82 -14.23 2.52
CA VAL A 493 -4.40 -14.63 2.51
C VAL A 493 -4.02 -15.09 1.10
N TYR A 494 -3.07 -14.40 0.48
CA TYR A 494 -2.41 -14.84 -0.75
C TYR A 494 -1.20 -15.68 -0.37
N LYS A 495 -1.10 -16.90 -0.89
CA LYS A 495 0.03 -17.81 -0.62
C LYS A 495 1.04 -17.70 -1.74
N ILE A 496 2.31 -17.54 -1.41
CA ILE A 496 3.39 -17.22 -2.30
C ILE A 496 4.42 -18.35 -2.21
N ASP A 497 4.41 -19.24 -3.19
CA ASP A 497 5.46 -20.24 -3.36
C ASP A 497 6.70 -19.55 -3.93
N VAL A 498 7.80 -19.65 -3.19
CA VAL A 498 9.12 -19.22 -3.63
C VAL A 498 9.90 -20.46 -4.03
N VAL A 499 10.34 -20.52 -5.29
CA VAL A 499 11.13 -21.65 -5.80
C VAL A 499 12.52 -21.15 -6.20
N GLY A 500 13.55 -21.72 -5.58
CA GLY A 500 14.94 -21.42 -5.88
C GLY A 500 15.36 -21.88 -7.28
N THR A 501 16.12 -21.05 -7.98
CA THR A 501 16.71 -21.31 -9.31
C THR A 501 18.24 -21.24 -9.29
N GLY A 502 18.80 -21.38 -8.09
CA GLY A 502 20.22 -21.30 -7.76
C GLY A 502 20.39 -21.07 -6.25
N THR A 503 21.58 -21.29 -5.72
CA THR A 503 21.86 -21.02 -4.29
C THR A 503 22.22 -19.54 -4.07
N GLY A 504 21.58 -18.88 -3.10
CA GLY A 504 21.94 -17.52 -2.70
C GLY A 504 20.95 -16.78 -1.81
N ASN A 505 21.29 -15.52 -1.47
CA ASN A 505 20.31 -14.56 -0.94
C ASN A 505 19.30 -14.19 -2.03
N PHE A 506 18.02 -14.02 -1.67
CA PHE A 506 16.99 -13.45 -2.53
C PHE A 506 16.21 -12.33 -1.83
N TYR A 507 15.42 -11.59 -2.61
CA TYR A 507 14.42 -10.66 -2.06
C TYR A 507 13.03 -11.01 -2.59
N LEU A 508 12.02 -11.00 -1.71
CA LEU A 508 10.60 -11.12 -2.07
C LEU A 508 9.93 -9.79 -1.70
N GLY A 509 9.17 -9.20 -2.62
CA GLY A 509 8.41 -7.99 -2.38
C GLY A 509 7.00 -8.03 -2.95
N THR A 510 6.11 -7.23 -2.36
CA THR A 510 4.69 -7.13 -2.73
C THR A 510 4.26 -5.67 -2.70
N GLU A 511 3.58 -5.18 -3.74
CA GLU A 511 3.02 -3.82 -3.81
C GLU A 511 1.53 -3.85 -4.14
N ALA A 512 0.72 -3.16 -3.34
CA ALA A 512 -0.68 -2.86 -3.65
C ALA A 512 -0.70 -1.62 -4.55
N LEU A 513 -0.87 -1.84 -5.85
CA LEU A 513 -0.74 -0.81 -6.87
C LEU A 513 -1.73 0.33 -6.62
N ASP A 514 -2.95 0.03 -6.18
CA ASP A 514 -3.99 1.02 -5.86
C ASP A 514 -3.51 2.08 -4.87
N THR A 515 -2.84 1.66 -3.78
CA THR A 515 -2.36 2.53 -2.69
C THR A 515 -0.89 2.90 -2.77
N ALA A 516 -0.13 2.31 -3.71
CA ALA A 516 1.34 2.37 -3.80
C ALA A 516 2.06 1.98 -2.48
N LYS A 517 1.42 1.18 -1.63
CA LYS A 517 2.05 0.59 -0.43
C LYS A 517 2.75 -0.69 -0.81
N ALA A 518 3.94 -0.91 -0.26
CA ALA A 518 4.74 -2.09 -0.50
C ALA A 518 5.30 -2.72 0.78
N ARG A 519 5.75 -3.97 0.66
CA ARG A 519 6.58 -4.72 1.61
C ARG A 519 7.69 -5.42 0.85
N VAL A 520 8.83 -5.61 1.51
CA VAL A 520 9.98 -6.36 1.02
C VAL A 520 10.52 -7.18 2.19
N MET A 521 10.93 -8.41 1.92
CA MET A 521 11.72 -9.25 2.83
C MET A 521 12.93 -9.82 2.09
N LYS A 522 13.96 -10.17 2.85
CA LYS A 522 15.15 -10.88 2.37
C LYS A 522 15.08 -12.33 2.83
N GLY A 523 15.47 -13.27 1.97
CA GLY A 523 15.58 -14.69 2.28
C GLY A 523 16.86 -15.30 1.73
N THR A 524 17.00 -16.61 1.94
CA THR A 524 18.06 -17.46 1.37
C THR A 524 17.43 -18.72 0.82
N THR A 525 17.89 -19.20 -0.34
CA THR A 525 17.36 -20.40 -0.99
C THR A 525 18.50 -21.20 -1.64
N ASP A 526 18.28 -22.50 -1.82
CA ASP A 526 19.08 -23.41 -2.65
C ASP A 526 18.39 -23.73 -3.98
N ASP A 527 19.14 -24.21 -4.97
CA ASP A 527 18.57 -24.60 -6.27
C ASP A 527 17.49 -25.69 -6.13
N GLY A 528 16.28 -25.41 -6.62
CA GLY A 528 15.12 -26.29 -6.48
C GLY A 528 14.47 -26.33 -5.09
N GLN A 529 14.95 -25.55 -4.11
CA GLN A 529 14.25 -25.36 -2.83
C GLN A 529 12.87 -24.73 -3.04
N LYS A 530 11.92 -25.06 -2.16
CA LYS A 530 10.50 -24.69 -2.26
C LYS A 530 10.02 -24.20 -0.91
N ASP A 531 9.99 -22.89 -0.74
CA ASP A 531 9.56 -22.22 0.48
C ASP A 531 8.16 -21.61 0.29
N ASN A 532 7.48 -21.29 1.38
CA ASN A 532 6.12 -20.75 1.35
C ASN A 532 6.03 -19.49 2.23
N TYR A 533 5.56 -18.42 1.61
CA TYR A 533 5.35 -17.11 2.21
C TYR A 533 3.87 -16.74 2.08
N GLN A 534 3.36 -15.84 2.91
CA GLN A 534 1.97 -15.42 2.86
C GLN A 534 1.84 -13.90 2.93
N LEU A 535 0.95 -13.34 2.10
CA LEU A 535 0.55 -11.95 2.16
C LEU A 535 -0.90 -11.86 2.66
N ILE A 536 -1.12 -11.21 3.79
CA ILE A 536 -2.45 -10.79 4.23
C ILE A 536 -2.81 -9.49 3.52
N PHE A 537 -3.96 -9.47 2.85
CA PHE A 537 -4.47 -8.30 2.13
C PHE A 537 -5.95 -8.04 2.43
N SER A 538 -6.33 -6.77 2.45
CA SER A 538 -7.72 -6.33 2.59
C SER A 538 -8.09 -5.33 1.49
N THR A 539 -9.19 -5.58 0.80
CA THR A 539 -9.82 -4.61 -0.12
C THR A 539 -10.51 -3.45 0.62
N VAL A 540 -10.77 -3.60 1.93
CA VAL A 540 -11.33 -2.53 2.78
C VAL A 540 -10.22 -1.64 3.36
N ASN A 541 -9.06 -2.22 3.67
CA ASN A 541 -7.84 -1.48 4.01
C ASN A 541 -6.65 -1.92 3.15
N PRO A 542 -6.58 -1.51 1.86
CA PRO A 542 -5.49 -1.87 0.95
C PRO A 542 -4.15 -1.17 1.28
N SER A 543 -4.00 -0.62 2.49
CA SER A 543 -2.74 -0.10 3.03
C SER A 543 -2.06 -1.03 4.04
N SER A 544 -2.82 -1.96 4.65
CA SER A 544 -2.28 -3.05 5.49
C SER A 544 -1.88 -4.22 4.61
N LEU A 545 -0.68 -4.13 4.03
CA LEU A 545 0.06 -5.28 3.55
C LEU A 545 0.88 -5.85 4.72
N GLU A 546 0.66 -7.12 5.04
CA GLU A 546 1.45 -7.84 6.04
C GLU A 546 1.96 -9.12 5.35
N LEU A 547 3.27 -9.14 5.09
CA LEU A 547 3.97 -10.21 4.39
C LEU A 547 4.77 -11.01 5.41
N PHE A 548 4.56 -12.32 5.44
CA PHE A 548 5.13 -13.22 6.43
C PHE A 548 5.89 -14.37 5.76
N HIS A 549 6.93 -14.84 6.45
CA HIS A 549 7.36 -16.22 6.39
C HIS A 549 6.88 -16.83 7.71
N ASP A 550 5.83 -17.66 7.66
CA ASP A 550 5.38 -18.36 8.86
C ASP A 550 4.79 -19.72 8.49
N THR A 551 5.50 -20.75 8.91
CA THR A 551 5.14 -22.17 8.77
C THR A 551 4.81 -22.81 10.12
N THR A 552 4.76 -22.01 11.19
CA THR A 552 4.59 -22.46 12.56
C THR A 552 3.12 -22.78 12.81
N LEU A 553 2.81 -24.02 13.20
CA LEU A 553 1.44 -24.33 13.61
C LEU A 553 1.13 -23.63 14.96
N PRO A 554 0.01 -22.90 15.09
CA PRO A 554 -0.42 -22.38 16.38
C PRO A 554 -0.75 -23.54 17.34
N VAL A 555 -0.77 -23.27 18.65
CA VAL A 555 -0.98 -24.31 19.67
C VAL A 555 -2.11 -23.91 20.63
N THR A 556 -3.25 -24.62 20.60
CA THR A 556 -4.30 -24.46 21.63
C THR A 556 -4.03 -25.30 22.87
N THR A 557 -4.17 -24.70 24.05
CA THR A 557 -4.33 -25.37 25.34
C THR A 557 -5.77 -25.22 25.84
N GLY A 558 -6.22 -26.13 26.70
CA GLY A 558 -7.61 -26.12 27.17
C GLY A 558 -7.73 -26.57 28.62
N THR A 559 -8.64 -25.94 29.35
CA THR A 559 -8.98 -26.27 30.74
C THR A 559 -10.50 -26.25 30.94
N MET A 560 -11.03 -27.12 31.80
CA MET A 560 -12.42 -27.10 32.25
C MET A 560 -12.47 -26.79 33.75
N THR A 561 -13.28 -25.82 34.15
CA THR A 561 -13.60 -25.58 35.56
C THR A 561 -15.03 -26.07 35.87
N CYS A 562 -15.17 -26.93 36.88
CA CYS A 562 -16.45 -27.37 37.43
C CYS A 562 -16.26 -28.00 38.83
N SER A 563 -17.35 -28.18 39.58
CA SER A 563 -17.38 -29.05 40.77
C SER A 563 -17.55 -30.51 40.36
N ARG A 564 -16.44 -31.20 40.04
CA ARG A 564 -16.39 -32.60 39.59
C ARG A 564 -16.36 -33.58 40.78
N ASP A 565 -17.22 -34.58 40.80
CA ASP A 565 -17.24 -35.65 41.82
C ASP A 565 -16.20 -36.77 41.55
N MET A 566 -16.05 -37.74 42.47
CA MET A 566 -15.12 -38.87 42.31
C MET A 566 -15.36 -39.78 41.09
N ASN A 567 -16.53 -39.72 40.45
CA ASN A 567 -16.84 -40.48 39.23
C ASN A 567 -16.49 -39.68 37.97
N GLY A 568 -15.97 -38.46 38.10
CA GLY A 568 -15.65 -37.57 37.00
C GLY A 568 -16.82 -36.71 36.52
N VAL A 569 -17.93 -36.63 37.28
CA VAL A 569 -19.16 -35.93 36.85
C VAL A 569 -19.26 -34.54 37.49
N CYS A 570 -19.50 -33.50 36.68
CA CYS A 570 -19.73 -32.14 37.13
C CYS A 570 -21.12 -31.99 37.78
N ARG A 571 -21.15 -31.56 39.04
CA ARG A 571 -22.36 -31.25 39.84
C ARG A 571 -22.73 -29.75 39.81
N SER A 572 -21.92 -28.95 39.13
CA SER A 572 -22.18 -27.58 38.67
C SER A 572 -22.29 -27.56 37.15
N ALA A 573 -22.56 -26.38 36.56
CA ALA A 573 -22.22 -26.15 35.16
C ALA A 573 -20.70 -26.32 34.96
N ALA A 574 -20.29 -26.69 33.75
CA ALA A 574 -18.89 -26.85 33.39
C ALA A 574 -18.46 -25.76 32.39
N THR A 575 -17.43 -25.00 32.74
CA THR A 575 -16.88 -23.93 31.90
C THR A 575 -15.56 -24.39 31.30
N VAL A 576 -15.50 -24.60 29.99
CA VAL A 576 -14.22 -24.80 29.29
C VAL A 576 -13.68 -23.44 28.86
N SER A 577 -12.42 -23.19 29.14
CA SER A 577 -11.61 -22.11 28.57
C SER A 577 -10.55 -22.71 27.65
N LEU A 578 -10.48 -22.22 26.42
CA LEU A 578 -9.46 -22.55 25.43
C LEU A 578 -8.60 -21.30 25.21
N THR A 579 -7.27 -21.46 25.17
CA THR A 579 -6.33 -20.38 24.82
C THR A 579 -5.37 -20.90 23.78
N ALA A 580 -5.03 -20.08 22.79
CA ALA A 580 -4.10 -20.47 21.74
C ALA A 580 -2.93 -19.48 21.66
N THR A 581 -1.76 -20.01 21.33
CA THR A 581 -0.53 -19.24 21.13
C THR A 581 0.11 -19.64 19.82
N ASP A 582 0.49 -18.65 19.01
CA ASP A 582 1.53 -18.79 18.01
C ASP A 582 2.77 -18.03 18.51
N ALA A 583 3.94 -18.55 18.17
CA ALA A 583 5.24 -18.10 18.67
C ALA A 583 6.29 -17.91 17.56
N GLY A 584 6.02 -18.32 16.32
CA GLY A 584 7.05 -18.43 15.28
C GLY A 584 8.10 -19.49 15.61
N THR A 585 9.04 -19.73 14.68
CA THR A 585 10.25 -20.54 14.94
C THR A 585 11.46 -19.98 14.21
N ASN A 586 12.68 -20.32 14.65
CA ASN A 586 13.95 -20.08 13.95
C ASN A 586 14.32 -18.62 13.56
N GLY A 587 13.56 -17.62 14.01
CA GLY A 587 13.74 -16.21 13.67
C GLY A 587 12.61 -15.63 12.81
N ASP A 588 11.69 -16.48 12.35
CA ASP A 588 10.48 -16.08 11.63
C ASP A 588 9.50 -15.33 12.53
N GLN A 589 8.82 -14.33 11.96
CA GLN A 589 7.83 -13.53 12.69
C GLN A 589 6.48 -14.26 12.72
N ALA A 590 6.12 -14.72 13.91
CA ALA A 590 4.78 -15.21 14.26
C ALA A 590 3.66 -14.34 13.63
N SER A 591 2.81 -14.96 12.81
CA SER A 591 1.62 -14.31 12.24
C SER A 591 0.53 -14.06 13.28
N GLY A 592 0.56 -14.83 14.37
CA GLY A 592 -0.39 -14.77 15.49
C GLY A 592 -1.66 -15.57 15.22
N VAL A 593 -2.35 -15.94 16.30
CA VAL A 593 -3.64 -16.65 16.21
C VAL A 593 -4.70 -15.76 15.52
N ALA A 594 -5.48 -16.35 14.62
CA ALA A 594 -6.70 -15.73 14.07
C ALA A 594 -7.96 -16.22 14.78
N LYS A 595 -8.07 -17.54 15.02
CA LYS A 595 -9.29 -18.18 15.55
C LYS A 595 -9.00 -19.49 16.28
N VAL A 596 -9.92 -19.86 17.18
CA VAL A 596 -10.04 -21.20 17.75
C VAL A 596 -11.36 -21.81 17.27
N GLU A 597 -11.30 -23.02 16.73
CA GLU A 597 -12.42 -23.78 16.17
C GLU A 597 -12.70 -25.05 16.96
N CYS A 598 -13.98 -25.41 17.05
CA CYS A 598 -14.46 -26.60 17.73
C CYS A 598 -15.38 -27.42 16.81
N SER A 599 -15.33 -28.75 16.95
CA SER A 599 -16.18 -29.71 16.24
C SER A 599 -16.86 -30.66 17.21
N TYR A 600 -18.19 -30.74 17.12
CA TYR A 600 -19.06 -31.52 18.00
C TYR A 600 -19.62 -32.80 17.33
N ASP A 601 -19.26 -33.02 16.07
CA ASP A 601 -19.77 -34.08 15.18
C ASP A 601 -18.63 -34.99 14.67
N ASN A 602 -17.58 -35.16 15.49
CA ASN A 602 -16.40 -35.94 15.17
C ASN A 602 -15.62 -35.45 13.93
N LYS A 603 -15.31 -34.15 13.91
CA LYS A 603 -14.45 -33.44 12.93
C LYS A 603 -15.10 -33.19 11.55
N ILE A 604 -16.40 -33.40 11.41
CA ILE A 604 -17.12 -33.22 10.14
C ILE A 604 -17.37 -31.72 9.88
N THR A 605 -17.90 -31.00 10.87
CA THR A 605 -18.03 -29.53 10.82
C THR A 605 -17.18 -28.87 11.90
N TRP A 606 -16.67 -27.68 11.57
CA TRP A 606 -15.88 -26.85 12.46
C TRP A 606 -16.57 -25.49 12.60
N GLN A 607 -16.84 -25.09 13.83
CA GLN A 607 -17.43 -23.79 14.16
C GLN A 607 -16.47 -23.01 15.07
N GLN A 608 -16.36 -21.70 14.86
CA GLN A 608 -15.51 -20.85 15.70
C GLN A 608 -16.03 -20.83 17.14
N CYS A 609 -15.16 -21.16 18.10
CA CYS A 609 -15.44 -21.17 19.53
C CYS A 609 -14.52 -20.23 20.33
N GLY A 610 -13.57 -19.56 19.66
CA GLY A 610 -12.73 -18.51 20.19
C GLY A 610 -12.06 -17.67 19.10
N ASP A 611 -11.44 -16.56 19.47
CA ASP A 611 -10.66 -15.68 18.60
C ASP A 611 -9.17 -15.70 18.98
N ALA A 612 -8.41 -14.68 18.56
CA ALA A 612 -6.99 -14.51 18.89
C ALA A 612 -6.69 -14.45 20.41
N THR A 613 -7.68 -14.17 21.25
CA THR A 613 -7.57 -14.14 22.73
C THR A 613 -7.92 -15.48 23.39
N GLY A 614 -8.44 -16.44 22.63
CA GLY A 614 -9.00 -17.70 23.12
C GLY A 614 -10.53 -17.74 23.05
N GLY A 615 -11.15 -18.63 23.82
CA GLY A 615 -12.60 -18.85 23.78
C GLY A 615 -13.13 -19.54 25.04
N GLN A 616 -14.42 -19.37 25.32
CA GLN A 616 -15.07 -19.94 26.50
C GLN A 616 -16.40 -20.61 26.13
N ILE A 617 -16.60 -21.85 26.61
CA ILE A 617 -17.73 -22.72 26.28
C ILE A 617 -18.37 -23.19 27.60
N VAL A 618 -19.67 -22.92 27.79
CA VAL A 618 -20.36 -23.23 29.05
C VAL A 618 -21.41 -24.33 28.86
N PHE A 619 -21.19 -25.48 29.48
CA PHE A 619 -22.09 -26.61 29.50
C PHE A 619 -22.96 -26.55 30.77
N ASN A 620 -24.17 -25.98 30.63
CA ASN A 620 -25.11 -25.74 31.73
C ASN A 620 -26.32 -26.69 31.75
N LYS A 621 -26.45 -27.60 30.78
CA LYS A 621 -27.52 -28.62 30.70
C LYS A 621 -27.00 -29.98 31.13
N ASN A 622 -27.87 -30.82 31.68
CA ASN A 622 -27.49 -32.18 32.04
C ASN A 622 -27.27 -33.05 30.80
N GLY A 623 -26.24 -33.88 30.83
CA GLY A 623 -25.87 -34.81 29.77
C GLY A 623 -24.35 -34.97 29.60
N LYS A 624 -23.98 -35.95 28.78
CA LYS A 624 -22.60 -36.19 28.33
C LYS A 624 -22.35 -35.50 27.01
N THR A 625 -21.21 -34.84 26.87
CA THR A 625 -20.76 -34.19 25.64
C THR A 625 -19.25 -34.31 25.49
N SER A 626 -18.75 -34.21 24.26
CA SER A 626 -17.32 -34.11 23.97
C SER A 626 -17.14 -33.50 22.59
N PHE A 627 -16.03 -32.80 22.39
CA PHE A 627 -15.72 -32.12 21.13
C PHE A 627 -14.23 -32.24 20.81
N TYR A 628 -13.89 -31.92 19.56
CA TYR A 628 -12.51 -31.66 19.17
C TYR A 628 -12.29 -30.16 19.05
N TYR A 629 -11.08 -29.69 19.33
CA TYR A 629 -10.70 -28.28 19.21
C TYR A 629 -9.35 -28.12 18.50
N ARG A 630 -9.16 -26.97 17.83
CA ARG A 630 -7.92 -26.57 17.15
C ARG A 630 -7.86 -25.05 17.01
N SER A 631 -6.67 -24.49 16.82
CA SER A 631 -6.45 -23.11 16.37
C SER A 631 -6.06 -23.01 14.88
N THR A 632 -6.23 -21.81 14.34
CA THR A 632 -5.68 -21.38 13.04
C THR A 632 -5.04 -20.01 13.23
N ASP A 633 -3.87 -19.81 12.64
CA ASP A 633 -3.16 -18.52 12.65
C ASP A 633 -3.70 -17.56 11.58
N ARG A 634 -3.04 -16.41 11.39
CA ARG A 634 -3.45 -15.41 10.39
C ARG A 634 -3.01 -15.72 8.95
N VAL A 635 -2.16 -16.72 8.74
CA VAL A 635 -1.67 -17.14 7.41
C VAL A 635 -2.20 -18.52 6.97
N GLU A 636 -3.18 -19.03 7.72
CA GLU A 636 -3.93 -20.28 7.54
C GLU A 636 -3.17 -21.58 7.87
N ASN A 637 -2.14 -21.54 8.71
CA ASN A 637 -1.61 -22.76 9.32
C ASN A 637 -2.61 -23.28 10.37
N VAL A 638 -2.97 -24.57 10.28
CA VAL A 638 -4.01 -25.21 11.10
C VAL A 638 -3.40 -26.29 11.96
N GLU A 639 -3.61 -26.24 13.28
CA GLU A 639 -3.03 -27.25 14.18
C GLU A 639 -3.75 -28.61 14.12
N ALA A 640 -3.05 -29.64 14.61
CA ALA A 640 -3.64 -30.96 14.80
C ALA A 640 -4.73 -30.94 15.89
N SER A 641 -5.95 -31.37 15.51
CA SER A 641 -7.12 -31.38 16.38
C SER A 641 -6.91 -32.18 17.68
N LYS A 642 -7.17 -31.54 18.83
CA LYS A 642 -7.16 -32.16 20.17
C LYS A 642 -8.57 -32.57 20.59
N TYR A 643 -8.70 -33.55 21.47
CA TYR A 643 -9.99 -34.05 22.00
C TYR A 643 -10.24 -33.51 23.41
N SER A 644 -11.47 -33.16 23.76
CA SER A 644 -11.81 -32.64 25.09
C SER A 644 -11.80 -33.69 26.20
N GLY A 645 -11.89 -34.99 25.87
CA GLY A 645 -12.41 -35.98 26.83
C GLY A 645 -13.93 -35.85 26.99
N ILE A 646 -14.54 -36.70 27.82
CA ILE A 646 -15.98 -36.67 28.08
C ILE A 646 -16.27 -35.65 29.19
N ILE A 647 -17.02 -34.61 28.85
CA ILE A 647 -17.61 -33.65 29.77
C ILE A 647 -18.98 -34.21 30.17
N ASP A 648 -19.18 -34.47 31.46
CA ASP A 648 -20.41 -35.07 31.98
C ASP A 648 -21.01 -34.14 33.04
N VAL A 649 -22.20 -33.63 32.78
CA VAL A 649 -22.88 -32.64 33.65
C VAL A 649 -24.17 -33.25 34.18
N GLU A 650 -24.34 -33.28 35.49
CA GLU A 650 -25.52 -33.85 36.16
C GLU A 650 -25.94 -32.99 37.37
N GLN A 651 -26.57 -31.86 37.07
CA GLN A 651 -27.04 -30.85 38.03
C GLN A 651 -28.45 -31.19 38.57
N PHE A 652 -28.53 -32.18 39.46
CA PHE A 652 -29.79 -32.54 40.14
C PHE A 652 -29.81 -32.03 41.58
N LEU A 653 -30.89 -31.34 41.96
CA LEU A 653 -31.20 -31.04 43.36
C LEU A 653 -31.64 -32.30 44.11
N SER A 654 -32.40 -33.17 43.46
CA SER A 654 -32.80 -34.45 44.07
C SER A 654 -32.98 -35.55 43.03
N ILE A 655 -32.64 -36.77 43.43
CA ILE A 655 -32.84 -38.00 42.66
C ILE A 655 -33.45 -39.03 43.62
N ALA A 656 -34.69 -39.45 43.34
CA ALA A 656 -35.36 -40.54 44.04
C ALA A 656 -35.42 -41.80 43.16
N ASP A 657 -34.83 -42.93 43.56
CA ASP A 657 -34.79 -44.13 42.69
C ASP A 657 -36.15 -44.85 42.54
N THR A 658 -37.03 -44.77 43.55
CA THR A 658 -38.34 -45.45 43.50
C THR A 658 -39.54 -44.56 43.76
N ALA A 659 -39.43 -43.55 44.65
CA ALA A 659 -40.51 -42.58 44.86
C ALA A 659 -40.07 -41.29 45.56
N PHE A 660 -40.64 -40.16 45.13
CA PHE A 660 -40.59 -38.87 45.83
C PHE A 660 -41.99 -38.54 46.38
N ASN A 661 -42.12 -38.29 47.68
CA ASN A 661 -43.42 -38.15 48.34
C ASN A 661 -43.44 -36.94 49.28
N THR A 662 -44.60 -36.27 49.36
CA THR A 662 -44.91 -35.33 50.44
C THR A 662 -46.28 -35.67 51.03
N ASN A 663 -46.36 -35.70 52.35
CA ASN A 663 -47.63 -35.80 53.08
C ASN A 663 -47.67 -34.66 54.10
N TYR A 664 -48.61 -33.73 53.93
CA TYR A 664 -48.80 -32.56 54.82
C TYR A 664 -47.65 -31.53 54.85
N ALA A 665 -46.72 -31.53 53.88
CA ALA A 665 -45.53 -30.66 53.93
C ALA A 665 -45.90 -29.17 53.71
N THR A 666 -45.87 -28.38 54.78
CA THR A 666 -46.41 -27.01 54.81
C THR A 666 -45.71 -26.02 53.87
N GLY A 667 -44.44 -26.25 53.52
CA GLY A 667 -43.76 -25.52 52.46
C GLY A 667 -42.54 -26.26 51.90
N LEU A 668 -42.50 -26.43 50.58
CA LEU A 668 -41.32 -26.88 49.84
C LEU A 668 -41.04 -25.91 48.70
N GLN A 669 -40.00 -25.10 48.84
CA GLN A 669 -39.51 -24.21 47.78
C GLN A 669 -38.19 -24.75 47.26
N THR A 670 -38.06 -24.92 45.94
CA THR A 670 -36.83 -25.44 45.33
C THR A 670 -36.42 -24.71 44.08
N SER A 671 -35.12 -24.44 43.93
CA SER A 671 -34.52 -24.04 42.67
C SER A 671 -33.59 -25.15 42.14
N GLY A 672 -33.66 -25.41 40.84
CA GLY A 672 -33.02 -26.56 40.16
C GLY A 672 -33.94 -27.76 39.91
N ILE A 673 -33.34 -28.91 39.58
CA ILE A 673 -34.05 -30.09 39.03
C ILE A 673 -34.35 -31.13 40.12
N LEU A 674 -35.64 -31.45 40.32
CA LEU A 674 -36.08 -32.65 41.04
C LEU A 674 -36.33 -33.82 40.05
N HIS A 675 -35.80 -35.00 40.35
CA HIS A 675 -36.00 -36.23 39.57
C HIS A 675 -36.54 -37.40 40.40
N SER A 676 -37.41 -38.22 39.78
CA SER A 676 -37.83 -39.53 40.31
C SER A 676 -37.82 -40.61 39.22
N ASN A 677 -37.00 -41.65 39.42
CA ASN A 677 -36.98 -42.87 38.61
C ASN A 677 -38.25 -43.73 38.77
N GLY A 678 -39.15 -43.33 39.68
CA GLY A 678 -40.46 -43.92 39.86
C GLY A 678 -41.52 -42.84 40.02
N SER A 679 -42.45 -43.02 40.95
CA SER A 679 -43.59 -42.10 41.11
C SER A 679 -43.24 -40.83 41.88
N MET A 680 -44.08 -39.81 41.71
CA MET A 680 -44.14 -38.60 42.53
C MET A 680 -45.54 -38.45 43.13
N SER A 681 -45.65 -38.26 44.44
CA SER A 681 -46.94 -38.20 45.14
C SER A 681 -46.96 -37.08 46.19
N PHE A 682 -47.73 -36.03 45.95
CA PHE A 682 -47.87 -34.88 46.84
C PHE A 682 -49.31 -34.81 47.39
N LYS A 683 -49.46 -34.87 48.71
CA LYS A 683 -50.76 -35.16 49.34
C LYS A 683 -51.09 -34.30 50.55
N TYR A 684 -52.40 -34.19 50.80
CA TYR A 684 -52.99 -33.44 51.91
C TYR A 684 -52.60 -31.95 51.82
N ASN A 685 -52.44 -31.26 52.94
CA ASN A 685 -52.03 -29.85 52.97
C ASN A 685 -50.56 -29.72 52.54
N THR A 686 -50.28 -29.45 51.27
CA THR A 686 -48.90 -29.26 50.77
C THR A 686 -48.80 -28.02 49.88
N THR A 687 -47.81 -27.15 50.14
CA THR A 687 -47.46 -26.03 49.26
C THR A 687 -46.09 -26.25 48.63
N VAL A 688 -46.02 -26.22 47.29
CA VAL A 688 -44.78 -26.50 46.53
C VAL A 688 -44.50 -25.40 45.50
N ALA A 689 -43.26 -24.91 45.44
CA ALA A 689 -42.73 -24.11 44.35
C ALA A 689 -41.42 -24.76 43.83
N LEU A 690 -41.33 -25.06 42.54
CA LEU A 690 -40.21 -25.79 41.93
C LEU A 690 -39.72 -25.09 40.66
N ASP A 691 -38.46 -25.25 40.26
CA ASP A 691 -38.06 -24.89 38.89
C ASP A 691 -38.48 -26.00 37.90
N ILE A 692 -37.83 -27.17 37.97
CA ILE A 692 -38.01 -28.26 37.00
C ILE A 692 -38.28 -29.57 37.75
N LEU A 693 -39.37 -30.26 37.41
CA LEU A 693 -39.69 -31.58 37.96
C LEU A 693 -39.81 -32.65 36.86
N THR A 694 -39.12 -33.77 37.04
CA THR A 694 -39.05 -34.87 36.05
C THR A 694 -39.31 -36.23 36.72
N TYR A 695 -40.12 -37.09 36.08
CA TYR A 695 -40.51 -38.37 36.69
C TYR A 695 -40.77 -39.47 35.65
N VAL A 696 -40.54 -40.73 36.02
CA VAL A 696 -40.77 -41.91 35.16
C VAL A 696 -42.10 -42.61 35.45
N GLY A 697 -42.53 -42.65 36.72
CA GLY A 697 -43.70 -43.39 37.16
C GLY A 697 -45.03 -42.65 36.99
N THR A 698 -45.86 -42.69 38.03
CA THR A 698 -47.09 -41.89 38.12
C THR A 698 -46.83 -40.57 38.85
N PHE A 699 -47.56 -39.51 38.46
CA PHE A 699 -47.64 -38.27 39.24
C PHE A 699 -49.01 -38.23 39.92
N THR A 700 -49.04 -38.01 41.23
CA THR A 700 -50.27 -37.94 42.02
C THR A 700 -50.29 -36.66 42.84
N GLN A 701 -51.42 -35.95 42.78
CA GLN A 701 -51.72 -34.75 43.55
C GLN A 701 -53.13 -34.90 44.09
N SER A 702 -53.31 -34.81 45.42
CA SER A 702 -54.63 -35.03 46.04
C SER A 702 -54.75 -34.39 47.43
N GLY A 703 -55.85 -33.68 47.68
CA GLY A 703 -56.04 -32.84 48.86
C GLY A 703 -55.65 -31.38 48.58
N ASN A 704 -55.62 -30.56 49.64
CA ASN A 704 -55.35 -29.12 49.56
C ASN A 704 -53.88 -28.83 49.18
N THR A 705 -53.60 -28.88 47.87
CA THR A 705 -52.24 -28.85 47.32
C THR A 705 -52.04 -27.67 46.38
N THR A 706 -51.12 -26.77 46.73
CA THR A 706 -50.77 -25.59 45.94
C THR A 706 -49.44 -25.83 45.22
N PHE A 707 -49.38 -25.56 43.92
CA PHE A 707 -48.20 -25.78 43.08
C PHE A 707 -47.86 -24.56 42.23
N THR A 708 -46.57 -24.27 42.15
CA THR A 708 -45.96 -23.45 41.10
C THR A 708 -44.75 -24.21 40.55
N TYR A 709 -44.63 -24.33 39.23
CA TYR A 709 -43.43 -24.85 38.59
C TYR A 709 -43.17 -24.24 37.22
N ASN A 710 -41.88 -24.07 36.87
CA ASN A 710 -41.50 -23.57 35.54
C ASN A 710 -41.59 -24.68 34.48
N SER A 711 -41.28 -25.94 34.84
CA SER A 711 -41.45 -27.10 33.95
C SER A 711 -41.81 -28.39 34.68
N LYS A 712 -42.62 -29.21 34.02
CA LYS A 712 -43.03 -30.56 34.45
C LYS A 712 -43.01 -31.51 33.26
N THR A 713 -42.21 -32.57 33.36
CA THR A 713 -42.03 -33.53 32.26
C THR A 713 -42.08 -34.97 32.76
N LYS A 714 -42.91 -35.81 32.14
CA LYS A 714 -42.76 -37.26 32.28
C LYS A 714 -41.67 -37.73 31.31
N VAL A 715 -40.70 -38.48 31.82
CA VAL A 715 -39.56 -38.99 31.04
C VAL A 715 -39.57 -40.54 31.03
N THR A 716 -38.96 -41.15 30.02
CA THR A 716 -38.81 -42.61 29.92
C THR A 716 -37.51 -43.12 30.53
N GLN A 717 -36.46 -42.32 30.48
CA GLN A 717 -35.14 -42.64 31.00
C GLN A 717 -35.06 -42.41 32.52
N LYS A 718 -34.46 -43.37 33.23
CA LYS A 718 -34.03 -43.23 34.62
C LYS A 718 -32.67 -42.53 34.69
N ASN A 719 -32.48 -41.65 35.67
CA ASN A 719 -31.16 -41.12 36.03
C ASN A 719 -30.60 -41.92 37.22
N PRO A 720 -29.40 -42.49 37.14
CA PRO A 720 -28.83 -43.24 38.27
C PRO A 720 -28.60 -42.33 39.47
N ILE A 721 -28.68 -42.88 40.68
CA ILE A 721 -28.15 -42.20 41.87
C ILE A 721 -26.61 -42.23 41.76
N PRO A 722 -25.92 -41.09 41.95
CA PRO A 722 -24.45 -41.04 41.95
C PRO A 722 -23.86 -42.06 42.92
N SER A 723 -22.82 -42.80 42.51
CA SER A 723 -22.20 -43.82 43.36
C SER A 723 -21.11 -43.19 44.22
N TYR A 724 -21.22 -43.31 45.54
CA TYR A 724 -20.18 -42.88 46.48
C TYR A 724 -19.72 -44.06 47.33
N SER A 725 -18.46 -44.46 47.21
CA SER A 725 -17.97 -45.70 47.84
C SER A 725 -17.79 -45.56 49.35
N LEU A 726 -18.43 -46.44 50.13
CA LEU A 726 -18.16 -46.57 51.56
C LEU A 726 -16.69 -46.87 51.87
N SER A 727 -15.96 -47.57 50.98
CA SER A 727 -14.55 -47.90 51.20
C SER A 727 -13.65 -46.65 51.17
N TYR A 728 -13.96 -45.67 50.32
CA TYR A 728 -13.28 -44.37 50.30
C TYR A 728 -13.43 -43.68 51.66
N TYR A 729 -14.66 -43.48 52.12
CA TYR A 729 -14.92 -42.84 53.41
C TYR A 729 -14.33 -43.59 54.60
N LYS A 730 -14.36 -44.92 54.59
CA LYS A 730 -13.75 -45.78 55.61
C LYS A 730 -12.23 -45.64 55.71
N SER A 731 -11.58 -45.19 54.63
CA SER A 731 -10.14 -44.87 54.59
C SER A 731 -9.82 -43.41 54.92
N LYS A 732 -10.76 -42.48 54.67
CA LYS A 732 -10.56 -41.04 54.84
C LYS A 732 -10.98 -40.49 56.21
N CYS A 733 -11.94 -41.13 56.87
CA CYS A 733 -12.58 -40.59 58.07
C CYS A 733 -12.31 -41.45 59.32
N PRO A 734 -12.03 -40.85 60.50
CA PRO A 734 -11.96 -41.54 61.77
C PRO A 734 -13.16 -42.45 62.02
N ASN A 735 -12.90 -43.68 62.47
CA ASN A 735 -13.88 -44.76 62.55
C ASN A 735 -14.41 -44.95 63.98
N TYR A 736 -15.74 -44.93 64.12
CA TYR A 736 -16.47 -45.07 65.38
C TYR A 736 -17.27 -46.38 65.37
N LYS A 737 -17.04 -47.21 66.39
CA LYS A 737 -17.69 -48.51 66.56
C LYS A 737 -19.03 -48.39 67.29
N GLY A 738 -20.09 -48.94 66.69
CA GLY A 738 -21.45 -48.90 67.26
C GLY A 738 -22.17 -47.56 67.09
N PRO A 739 -23.31 -47.36 67.78
CA PRO A 739 -24.10 -46.14 67.69
C PRO A 739 -23.41 -44.91 68.30
N LEU A 740 -23.68 -43.72 67.76
CA LEU A 740 -23.13 -42.45 68.20
C LEU A 740 -24.24 -41.43 68.47
N THR A 741 -24.16 -40.70 69.59
CA THR A 741 -25.01 -39.53 69.85
C THR A 741 -24.14 -38.29 70.01
N ILE A 742 -24.47 -37.22 69.29
CA ILE A 742 -23.79 -35.92 69.33
C ILE A 742 -24.80 -34.91 69.87
N LYS A 743 -24.49 -34.25 70.99
CA LYS A 743 -25.45 -33.42 71.74
C LYS A 743 -24.72 -32.30 72.49
N ASP A 744 -24.37 -31.26 71.73
CA ASP A 744 -23.55 -30.14 72.17
C ASP A 744 -24.26 -28.80 71.91
N THR A 745 -23.83 -27.73 72.59
CA THR A 745 -24.35 -26.38 72.37
C THR A 745 -23.27 -25.51 71.72
N SER A 746 -23.60 -24.88 70.60
CA SER A 746 -22.73 -24.08 69.75
C SER A 746 -21.39 -24.74 69.34
N PRO A 747 -21.34 -26.05 68.99
CA PRO A 747 -20.09 -26.67 68.57
C PRO A 747 -19.65 -26.15 67.18
N VAL A 748 -18.34 -25.97 67.00
CA VAL A 748 -17.73 -25.68 65.69
C VAL A 748 -17.03 -26.93 65.19
N TYR A 749 -17.36 -27.38 63.98
CA TYR A 749 -16.79 -28.59 63.38
C TYR A 749 -15.82 -28.28 62.24
N ASN A 750 -14.79 -29.12 62.12
CA ASN A 750 -13.95 -29.23 60.94
C ASN A 750 -13.44 -30.68 60.80
N LYS A 751 -14.36 -31.64 60.65
CA LYS A 751 -14.05 -33.08 60.67
C LYS A 751 -15.04 -33.92 59.86
N CYS A 752 -14.60 -35.09 59.40
CA CYS A 752 -15.51 -36.17 59.02
C CYS A 752 -15.47 -37.34 60.02
N MET A 753 -16.51 -38.17 60.02
CA MET A 753 -16.68 -39.30 60.94
C MET A 753 -17.34 -40.47 60.21
N TYR A 754 -16.75 -41.66 60.31
CA TYR A 754 -17.31 -42.92 59.80
C TYR A 754 -17.87 -43.74 60.97
N VAL A 755 -19.15 -44.08 60.93
CA VAL A 755 -19.86 -44.71 62.07
C VAL A 755 -20.51 -46.01 61.61
N THR A 756 -20.24 -47.09 62.34
CA THR A 756 -20.74 -48.45 62.03
C THR A 756 -22.13 -48.76 62.60
N GLY A 757 -22.65 -47.88 63.47
CA GLY A 757 -24.02 -47.94 63.99
C GLY A 757 -24.81 -46.65 63.73
N ASP A 758 -26.01 -46.57 64.31
CA ASP A 758 -26.90 -45.42 64.15
C ASP A 758 -26.32 -44.13 64.74
N VAL A 759 -26.47 -43.01 64.04
CA VAL A 759 -26.08 -41.68 64.51
C VAL A 759 -27.31 -40.87 64.91
N THR A 760 -27.26 -40.21 66.06
CA THR A 760 -28.26 -39.24 66.52
C THR A 760 -27.61 -37.87 66.73
N LEU A 761 -28.05 -36.86 65.96
CA LEU A 761 -27.61 -35.47 66.09
C LEU A 761 -28.66 -34.69 66.89
N LYS A 762 -28.25 -34.05 67.98
CA LYS A 762 -29.10 -33.30 68.92
C LYS A 762 -28.37 -32.03 69.39
N ALA A 763 -27.63 -31.38 68.50
CA ALA A 763 -26.87 -30.17 68.82
C ALA A 763 -27.71 -28.90 68.62
N THR A 764 -27.46 -27.89 69.46
CA THR A 764 -28.02 -26.54 69.30
C THR A 764 -26.96 -25.64 68.68
N SER A 765 -27.31 -24.90 67.63
CA SER A 765 -26.43 -24.02 66.87
C SER A 765 -25.08 -24.62 66.41
N PRO A 766 -25.02 -25.87 65.90
CA PRO A 766 -23.76 -26.44 65.38
C PRO A 766 -23.34 -25.73 64.08
N THR A 767 -22.05 -25.42 63.94
CA THR A 767 -21.50 -24.69 62.78
C THR A 767 -20.26 -25.35 62.18
N GLY A 768 -19.90 -24.97 60.94
CA GLY A 768 -18.63 -25.33 60.32
C GLY A 768 -18.70 -26.52 59.36
N LYS A 769 -17.55 -27.20 59.17
CA LYS A 769 -17.38 -28.30 58.20
C LYS A 769 -17.55 -29.67 58.86
N LEU A 770 -18.53 -30.43 58.40
CA LEU A 770 -18.89 -31.74 58.91
C LEU A 770 -19.22 -32.70 57.78
N THR A 771 -18.75 -33.95 57.86
CA THR A 771 -19.23 -35.06 57.02
C THR A 771 -19.47 -36.28 57.89
N ILE A 772 -20.68 -36.83 57.92
CA ILE A 772 -20.99 -38.04 58.69
C ILE A 772 -21.40 -39.17 57.75
N ILE A 773 -20.75 -40.31 57.90
CA ILE A 773 -20.96 -41.51 57.09
C ILE A 773 -21.43 -42.63 58.00
N SER A 774 -22.67 -43.09 57.84
CA SER A 774 -23.32 -44.07 58.73
C SER A 774 -23.65 -45.37 57.99
N GLU A 775 -23.15 -46.51 58.50
CA GLU A 775 -23.66 -47.86 58.16
C GLU A 775 -25.02 -48.12 58.85
N GLY A 776 -25.41 -47.30 59.83
CA GLY A 776 -26.72 -47.30 60.48
C GLY A 776 -27.71 -46.31 59.88
N TYR A 777 -28.63 -45.82 60.71
CA TYR A 777 -29.44 -44.62 60.44
C TYR A 777 -28.66 -43.32 60.72
N ILE A 778 -29.18 -42.19 60.24
CA ILE A 778 -28.90 -40.85 60.79
C ILE A 778 -30.24 -40.25 61.22
N LYS A 779 -30.35 -39.81 62.46
CA LYS A 779 -31.51 -39.11 63.01
C LYS A 779 -31.08 -37.70 63.42
N ASP A 780 -31.57 -36.70 62.70
CA ASP A 780 -31.13 -35.32 62.80
C ASP A 780 -32.19 -34.45 63.49
N TYR A 781 -31.91 -34.07 64.73
CA TYR A 781 -32.71 -33.19 65.58
C TYR A 781 -31.98 -31.86 65.87
N ASN A 782 -31.07 -31.43 64.98
CA ASN A 782 -30.34 -30.18 65.19
C ASN A 782 -31.28 -28.96 65.09
N ASN A 783 -31.02 -27.94 65.92
CA ASN A 783 -31.75 -26.68 65.95
C ASN A 783 -30.78 -25.51 65.75
N GLY A 784 -30.98 -24.69 64.72
CA GLY A 784 -30.11 -23.56 64.40
C GLY A 784 -28.79 -23.91 63.70
N ALA A 785 -28.70 -25.06 63.01
CA ALA A 785 -27.45 -25.52 62.40
C ALA A 785 -26.98 -24.63 61.22
N SER A 786 -25.67 -24.58 60.98
CA SER A 786 -25.06 -23.99 59.78
C SER A 786 -23.85 -24.82 59.35
N LEU A 787 -24.11 -25.93 58.64
CA LEU A 787 -23.12 -26.97 58.36
C LEU A 787 -22.84 -27.12 56.86
N GLN A 788 -21.55 -27.12 56.51
CA GLN A 788 -21.05 -27.44 55.19
C GLN A 788 -20.41 -28.84 55.18
N ALA A 789 -20.44 -29.54 54.05
CA ALA A 789 -19.66 -30.76 53.84
C ALA A 789 -18.17 -30.53 54.16
N TRP A 790 -17.57 -31.45 54.91
CA TRP A 790 -16.12 -31.51 55.10
C TRP A 790 -15.42 -32.12 53.88
N ASP A 791 -16.04 -33.11 53.24
CA ASP A 791 -15.60 -33.62 51.94
C ASP A 791 -15.86 -32.59 50.82
N THR A 792 -14.86 -31.76 50.55
CA THR A 792 -14.87 -30.77 49.46
C THR A 792 -14.53 -31.35 48.08
N THR A 793 -14.45 -32.68 47.93
CA THR A 793 -14.27 -33.37 46.64
C THR A 793 -15.59 -33.99 46.15
N ASN A 794 -16.46 -34.42 47.07
CA ASN A 794 -17.73 -35.09 46.74
C ASN A 794 -18.97 -34.39 47.30
N GLY A 795 -18.80 -33.38 48.15
CA GLY A 795 -19.90 -32.62 48.75
C GLY A 795 -20.74 -33.37 49.77
N ILE A 796 -20.42 -34.61 50.15
CA ILE A 796 -21.23 -35.39 51.09
C ILE A 796 -21.22 -34.73 52.47
N LEU A 797 -22.39 -34.24 52.90
CA LEU A 797 -22.65 -33.78 54.26
C LEU A 797 -23.05 -34.98 55.13
N PHE A 798 -24.01 -35.78 54.67
CA PHE A 798 -24.55 -36.92 55.41
C PHE A 798 -24.79 -38.13 54.49
N TYR A 799 -24.11 -39.24 54.75
CA TYR A 799 -24.38 -40.56 54.14
C TYR A 799 -25.07 -41.45 55.18
N SER A 800 -26.17 -42.11 54.82
CA SER A 800 -26.79 -43.15 55.68
C SER A 800 -27.24 -44.38 54.89
N ALA A 801 -26.75 -45.55 55.27
CA ALA A 801 -27.13 -46.82 54.63
C ALA A 801 -28.55 -47.27 54.98
N LYS A 802 -29.04 -46.99 56.20
CA LYS A 802 -30.39 -47.42 56.65
C LYS A 802 -31.46 -46.33 56.57
N GLY A 803 -31.06 -45.06 56.42
CA GLY A 803 -31.96 -43.93 56.17
C GLY A 803 -31.64 -42.67 56.98
N TYR A 804 -32.08 -41.53 56.49
CA TYR A 804 -31.93 -40.21 57.11
C TYR A 804 -33.30 -39.72 57.56
N SER A 805 -33.45 -39.33 58.82
CA SER A 805 -34.71 -38.82 59.36
C SER A 805 -34.52 -37.48 60.04
N ALA A 806 -35.18 -36.45 59.52
CA ALA A 806 -35.09 -35.07 59.98
C ALA A 806 -36.18 -34.70 60.99
N SER A 807 -35.80 -33.86 61.95
CA SER A 807 -36.67 -33.10 62.84
C SER A 807 -35.94 -31.81 63.20
N THR A 808 -35.46 -31.13 62.16
CA THR A 808 -34.60 -29.95 62.25
C THR A 808 -35.43 -28.68 62.34
N ASN A 809 -34.84 -27.63 62.93
CA ASN A 809 -35.44 -26.31 62.96
C ASN A 809 -34.39 -25.23 62.64
N GLN A 810 -34.78 -24.19 61.89
CA GLN A 810 -33.97 -22.99 61.61
C GLN A 810 -32.53 -23.30 61.14
N SER A 811 -32.35 -24.34 60.34
CA SER A 811 -31.03 -24.90 60.00
C SER A 811 -30.63 -24.59 58.55
N THR A 812 -29.34 -24.53 58.27
CA THR A 812 -28.77 -24.35 56.94
C THR A 812 -27.72 -25.43 56.67
N TYR A 813 -27.86 -26.12 55.54
CA TYR A 813 -27.01 -27.22 55.12
C TYR A 813 -26.43 -26.95 53.73
N THR A 814 -25.13 -27.15 53.55
CA THR A 814 -24.43 -27.01 52.27
C THR A 814 -23.69 -28.30 51.96
N GLY A 815 -24.17 -29.06 50.97
CA GLY A 815 -23.71 -30.43 50.72
C GLY A 815 -24.85 -31.41 50.46
N VAL A 816 -24.48 -32.64 50.15
CA VAL A 816 -25.38 -33.73 49.75
C VAL A 816 -25.81 -34.57 50.96
N ILE A 817 -27.11 -34.86 51.04
CA ILE A 817 -27.68 -35.89 51.90
C ILE A 817 -27.96 -37.12 51.02
N TYR A 818 -27.39 -38.27 51.40
CA TYR A 818 -27.22 -39.43 50.54
C TYR A 818 -27.65 -40.74 51.23
N THR A 819 -28.73 -41.37 50.75
CA THR A 819 -29.22 -42.66 51.28
C THR A 819 -29.65 -43.63 50.16
N PRO A 820 -28.69 -44.20 49.39
CA PRO A 820 -28.96 -44.86 48.11
C PRO A 820 -29.79 -46.14 48.24
N THR A 821 -29.73 -46.77 49.42
CA THR A 821 -30.39 -48.03 49.76
C THR A 821 -31.73 -47.85 50.49
N SER A 822 -32.03 -46.64 50.96
CA SER A 822 -33.14 -46.39 51.90
C SER A 822 -33.78 -44.99 51.70
N LYS A 823 -34.32 -44.39 52.77
CA LYS A 823 -35.18 -43.21 52.74
C LYS A 823 -34.52 -41.97 53.34
N ILE A 824 -34.73 -40.81 52.72
CA ILE A 824 -34.65 -39.49 53.36
C ILE A 824 -36.07 -39.10 53.75
N ASP A 825 -36.33 -38.86 55.02
CA ASP A 825 -37.62 -38.38 55.52
C ASP A 825 -37.51 -37.37 56.65
N GLY A 826 -38.67 -36.96 57.15
CA GLY A 826 -38.82 -36.14 58.33
C GLY A 826 -39.33 -34.74 58.05
N GLY A 827 -39.29 -33.92 59.10
CA GLY A 827 -39.69 -32.52 59.08
C GLY A 827 -38.48 -31.61 59.09
N PHE A 828 -38.20 -31.00 57.95
CA PHE A 828 -37.19 -29.94 57.84
C PHE A 828 -37.87 -28.59 58.12
N SER A 829 -38.00 -28.17 59.38
CA SER A 829 -38.70 -26.91 59.72
C SER A 829 -37.80 -25.69 59.50
N ASN A 830 -38.29 -24.70 58.77
CA ASN A 830 -37.61 -23.44 58.44
C ASN A 830 -36.13 -23.64 58.07
N THR A 831 -35.87 -24.65 57.24
CA THR A 831 -34.51 -25.14 56.95
C THR A 831 -34.14 -24.80 55.50
N THR A 832 -32.86 -24.51 55.26
CA THR A 832 -32.30 -24.24 53.92
C THR A 832 -31.26 -25.30 53.55
N LEU A 833 -31.26 -25.73 52.28
CA LEU A 833 -30.29 -26.65 51.70
C LEU A 833 -29.66 -26.05 50.44
N TYR A 834 -28.34 -26.11 50.34
CA TYR A 834 -27.54 -25.79 49.15
C TYR A 834 -26.77 -27.05 48.74
N GLY A 835 -27.41 -27.95 47.98
CA GLY A 835 -26.85 -29.28 47.72
C GLY A 835 -27.89 -30.33 47.34
N GLY A 836 -27.47 -31.59 47.21
CA GLY A 836 -28.29 -32.69 46.69
C GLY A 836 -29.05 -33.51 47.75
N LEU A 837 -30.22 -34.02 47.38
CA LEU A 837 -30.98 -35.05 48.12
C LEU A 837 -31.07 -36.32 47.25
N TYR A 838 -30.16 -37.27 47.43
CA TYR A 838 -30.08 -38.48 46.58
C TYR A 838 -30.40 -39.74 47.39
N SER A 839 -31.45 -40.47 47.01
CA SER A 839 -32.03 -41.50 47.88
C SER A 839 -32.88 -42.52 47.13
N LYS A 840 -33.02 -43.75 47.66
CA LYS A 840 -34.01 -44.71 47.11
C LYS A 840 -35.43 -44.13 47.21
N THR A 841 -35.74 -43.44 48.31
CA THR A 841 -37.00 -42.68 48.47
C THR A 841 -36.80 -41.36 49.19
N VAL A 842 -37.56 -40.34 48.78
CA VAL A 842 -37.68 -39.07 49.52
C VAL A 842 -39.12 -38.95 50.04
N GLY A 843 -39.30 -38.52 51.28
CA GLY A 843 -40.61 -38.53 51.96
C GLY A 843 -40.77 -37.47 53.05
N PHE A 844 -41.23 -36.27 52.69
CA PHE A 844 -41.41 -35.16 53.64
C PHE A 844 -42.72 -35.23 54.43
N SER A 845 -42.67 -34.83 55.71
CA SER A 845 -43.80 -34.88 56.66
C SER A 845 -44.33 -33.50 57.08
N SER A 846 -45.30 -33.49 57.99
CA SER A 846 -46.17 -32.35 58.36
C SER A 846 -45.49 -31.08 58.88
N SER A 847 -44.23 -31.15 59.29
CA SER A 847 -43.44 -30.00 59.81
C SER A 847 -42.40 -29.48 58.81
N THR A 848 -42.48 -29.87 57.53
CA THR A 848 -41.53 -29.47 56.49
C THR A 848 -41.81 -28.06 55.96
N SER A 849 -40.88 -27.15 56.21
CA SER A 849 -40.76 -25.80 55.64
C SER A 849 -39.32 -25.66 55.13
N LEU A 850 -39.07 -26.19 53.92
CA LEU A 850 -37.74 -26.39 53.33
C LEU A 850 -37.54 -25.48 52.10
N LYS A 851 -36.41 -24.76 52.07
CA LYS A 851 -35.87 -24.12 50.87
C LYS A 851 -34.67 -24.91 50.37
N ALA A 852 -34.65 -25.35 49.12
CA ALA A 852 -33.56 -26.17 48.60
C ALA A 852 -33.06 -25.66 47.23
N TYR A 853 -31.76 -25.39 47.13
CA TYR A 853 -31.12 -24.82 45.94
C TYR A 853 -30.12 -25.83 45.38
N GLN A 854 -30.21 -26.09 44.07
CA GLN A 854 -29.21 -26.92 43.39
C GLN A 854 -27.84 -26.23 43.47
N ALA A 855 -26.91 -26.92 44.11
CA ALA A 855 -25.50 -26.60 44.15
C ALA A 855 -24.73 -27.92 44.24
N ALA A 856 -23.45 -27.92 43.87
CA ALA A 856 -22.59 -29.07 44.12
C ALA A 856 -22.41 -29.34 45.63
N GLY A 857 -22.42 -28.27 46.45
CA GLY A 857 -22.15 -28.32 47.89
C GLY A 857 -20.66 -28.33 48.26
N PHE A 858 -19.79 -28.39 47.25
CA PHE A 858 -18.33 -28.27 47.34
C PHE A 858 -17.83 -27.21 46.35
N LEU A 859 -16.52 -26.94 46.34
CA LEU A 859 -15.90 -25.89 45.55
C LEU A 859 -15.81 -26.25 44.06
N GLU A 860 -15.63 -25.24 43.21
CA GLU A 860 -15.23 -25.44 41.82
C GLU A 860 -13.74 -25.80 41.72
N THR A 861 -13.31 -26.47 40.65
CA THR A 861 -11.91 -26.86 40.43
C THR A 861 -11.61 -26.92 38.94
N THR A 862 -10.40 -26.50 38.56
CA THR A 862 -9.94 -26.50 37.17
C THR A 862 -9.17 -27.79 36.85
N TYR A 863 -9.45 -28.36 35.68
CA TYR A 863 -8.87 -29.59 35.13
C TYR A 863 -8.31 -29.28 33.74
N ASN A 864 -7.15 -29.83 33.38
CA ASN A 864 -6.64 -29.73 32.01
C ASN A 864 -7.44 -30.63 31.06
N LEU A 865 -7.50 -30.28 29.77
CA LEU A 865 -8.03 -31.16 28.72
C LEU A 865 -6.88 -31.99 28.10
N PRO A 866 -7.11 -33.28 27.72
CA PRO A 866 -8.34 -34.07 27.92
C PRO A 866 -8.59 -34.48 29.38
N LEU A 867 -9.87 -34.74 29.71
CA LEU A 867 -10.44 -34.97 31.05
C LEU A 867 -10.42 -36.41 31.60
#